data_AF-A0AB34GFC3-F1
#
_entry.id   AF-A0AB34GFC3-F1
#
_cell.length_a   1.000
_cell.length_b   1.000
_cell.length_c   1.000
_cell.angle_alpha   90.00
_cell.angle_beta   90.00
_cell.angle_gamma   90.00
#
_symmetry.space_group_name_H-M   'P 1'
#
loop_
_entity.id
_entity.type
_entity.pdbx_description
1 polymer ?
#
loop_
_entity_poly.entity_id
_entity_poly.type
_entity_poly.pdbx_seq_one_letter_code
_entity_poly.pdbx_strand_id
1 'polypeptide(L)'
;MDKADPQLHFLTPGLTQEASVDPKNSEGEEFLTAFLQNYNLGYSKAYLYLLLSSLSDSLTSVSILSRVDGTSQKVTVGPGQSVMVNITAKAEMVGSNTFKRAVVVHSDRTISVQAINAKPSTADVTQLWPVRALGTEYFVLTPASASSQNLKEFAVVAGAAGASVSIQLKGSVTFQGKSYSAGNVLSVTLDPYQVAQVQSTANLSGSKVTASSPVAVLSGHSCAQKNTNCNHVVEQLLPTSAWGTRYVVPPLSLQTRQDLVYVVASQATKLTYNLGGTTGSRGLQAGDVTELEIQQFWPLYLSADVGIQVLLFGTGTTKDGETYDPHLVLIPDVAAYCPAYVVKGVPNCKCTALVVAPTKAAGELTIDGQRLGAKLTWAAVPGSEFSYAEVDLGTTDSIHVAEAATNFGLLTFGLDQDVSFGTAAACGRTVLTQEEASCKGKQCGPKQLCKVLDGQARCVAASVATCRAQGDPHYTTFDGRRYDMMGTCLYSMAELCSDDQTLPAFSVETKNEHRGSRRVSYVGLVTVRAYSHAVSLARGEVGFARIDSQRSHLPASLAEGRLRVYQSGTRAVVELDFGLVVTYDWDAQLALSLPAHFQGQVCGLCGNYNGDPTDDFLTPDWEQAPDAVEFASSWKLDDEDYLCEDGCQNNCPSCTPDQAQHYEGSRLCGMLTQPDGPFAVCRDALDPQPFLKECVYDLCVAHGDRASLCRALSAYAQACLEFGISVGNWRLPASCPLSCPANSRYELCGPACPASCNPPAAPSNCSARPCVEGCVCLPGFVASGGACVAASSCGCNFEGRPLAPGQEVWADEYCRRRCTCDAATKQMRCSDTQGCPAGERCRVQNGLLGCYPDRFGSCQASGDPHYVTFDGRRFDFMGTCTYLLAGSCGQAAGLPAFRVLVENEHRGSQRVSYTRALRVEARGVKVAVRREYPGRVLVDGILQYLPFQAADGQVQVFRKGQDAVVRTDFGLTVTYNWDAHVTAKVPSSYAGALCGLCGNFNGDPADDLALRGGGQAANALAFGKSWQAETRPGCGAAEPGDCPKLDTLVAQQLQSKKECGILADPSGPFRECHHTLDPQGAVRDCVYDRCLLPGQSGPLCDALASYAAACQAAGAAVHPWRSEELCREYRE
;
A
#
# COMPACT_ATOMS: atom_id res chain seq x y z
N MET A 1 43.91 -39.01 -1.52
CA MET A 1 44.84 -38.21 -2.34
C MET A 1 44.06 -37.01 -2.85
N ASP A 2 44.42 -35.83 -2.36
CA ASP A 2 44.43 -34.50 -2.99
C ASP A 2 43.22 -34.07 -3.85
N LYS A 3 42.61 -32.88 -3.70
CA LYS A 3 43.11 -31.58 -3.22
C LYS A 3 41.93 -30.64 -2.93
N ALA A 4 42.12 -29.71 -1.99
CA ALA A 4 41.25 -28.59 -1.66
C ALA A 4 41.64 -27.32 -2.43
N ASP A 5 40.66 -26.42 -2.70
CA ASP A 5 40.75 -24.96 -2.48
C ASP A 5 39.33 -24.32 -2.49
N PRO A 6 39.07 -23.21 -1.75
CA PRO A 6 37.74 -22.79 -1.27
C PRO A 6 37.10 -21.63 -2.06
N GLN A 7 35.77 -21.55 -2.04
CA GLN A 7 35.01 -20.36 -2.47
C GLN A 7 34.68 -19.45 -1.27
N LEU A 8 35.02 -18.17 -1.44
CA LEU A 8 34.68 -17.05 -0.58
C LEU A 8 33.17 -16.89 -0.38
N HIS A 9 32.70 -17.00 0.87
CA HIS A 9 31.44 -16.41 1.31
C HIS A 9 31.71 -14.98 1.80
N PHE A 10 31.31 -13.97 1.02
CA PHE A 10 31.09 -12.63 1.58
C PHE A 10 29.69 -12.58 2.19
N LEU A 11 29.63 -12.72 3.51
CA LEU A 11 28.50 -12.29 4.32
C LEU A 11 28.49 -10.75 4.32
N THR A 12 27.59 -10.13 3.57
CA THR A 12 27.24 -8.71 3.80
C THR A 12 26.38 -8.63 5.07
N PRO A 13 26.78 -7.86 6.10
CA PRO A 13 25.96 -7.68 7.28
C PRO A 13 24.71 -6.86 6.90
N GLY A 14 23.53 -7.43 7.14
CA GLY A 14 22.26 -6.74 7.02
C GLY A 14 22.24 -5.53 7.95
N LEU A 15 22.25 -4.34 7.36
CA LEU A 15 22.00 -3.08 8.06
C LEU A 15 20.50 -3.04 8.40
N THR A 16 20.18 -3.28 9.67
CA THR A 16 18.90 -2.96 10.29
C THR A 16 18.65 -1.45 10.16
N GLN A 17 17.81 -1.03 9.21
CA GLN A 17 17.54 0.38 8.96
C GLN A 17 16.38 0.82 9.87
N GLU A 18 16.69 1.72 10.79
CA GLU A 18 15.79 2.18 11.85
C GLU A 18 14.66 3.06 11.31
N ALA A 19 13.51 3.02 12.00
CA ALA A 19 12.42 3.95 11.77
C ALA A 19 12.92 5.41 11.87
N SER A 20 12.61 6.24 10.88
CA SER A 20 12.81 7.69 10.93
C SER A 20 11.90 8.27 12.00
N VAL A 21 12.49 8.65 13.14
CA VAL A 21 11.85 9.43 14.19
C VAL A 21 11.65 10.85 13.67
N ASP A 22 10.49 11.48 13.93
CA ASP A 22 10.28 12.90 13.68
C ASP A 22 10.87 13.71 14.84
N PRO A 23 12.01 14.40 14.66
CA PRO A 23 12.65 15.18 15.73
C PRO A 23 11.86 16.46 16.10
N LYS A 24 10.76 16.78 15.39
CA LYS A 24 9.99 18.03 15.58
C LYS A 24 9.13 18.06 16.84
N ASN A 25 8.87 16.92 17.48
CA ASN A 25 7.84 16.85 18.52
C ASN A 25 8.34 16.25 19.84
N SER A 26 8.82 17.12 20.72
CA SER A 26 9.17 16.80 22.12
C SER A 26 7.93 16.50 22.99
N GLU A 27 6.72 16.78 22.49
CA GLU A 27 5.48 16.41 23.17
C GLU A 27 5.01 15.00 22.83
N GLY A 28 4.36 14.35 23.79
CA GLY A 28 3.74 13.04 23.61
C GLY A 28 3.00 12.57 24.85
N GLU A 29 2.52 11.32 24.82
CA GLU A 29 1.71 10.74 25.88
C GLU A 29 2.49 9.76 26.75
N GLU A 30 3.64 9.24 26.28
CA GLU A 30 4.46 8.28 27.01
C GLU A 30 5.93 8.69 26.99
N PHE A 31 6.61 8.68 28.13
CA PHE A 31 8.04 9.03 28.26
C PHE A 31 8.78 8.02 29.15
N LEU A 32 10.08 7.86 28.87
CA LEU A 32 10.99 6.98 29.60
C LEU A 32 12.27 7.73 29.99
N THR A 33 12.68 7.60 31.25
CA THR A 33 13.96 8.13 31.72
C THR A 33 14.56 7.31 32.86
N ALA A 34 15.81 7.62 33.18
CA ALA A 34 16.52 7.13 34.36
C ALA A 34 17.49 8.22 34.85
N PHE A 35 17.82 8.21 36.14
CA PHE A 35 18.68 9.23 36.74
C PHE A 35 20.11 8.70 36.89
N LEU A 36 21.04 9.28 36.14
CA LEU A 36 22.46 8.94 36.18
C LEU A 36 23.10 9.34 37.52
N GLN A 37 24.33 8.90 37.77
CA GLN A 37 25.02 9.20 39.01
C GLN A 37 25.42 10.68 39.07
N ASN A 38 24.76 11.48 39.91
CA ASN A 38 25.18 12.86 40.13
C ASN A 38 26.30 12.87 41.19
N TYR A 39 27.52 13.23 40.79
CA TYR A 39 28.69 13.32 41.65
C TYR A 39 29.07 11.98 42.32
N ASN A 40 29.74 12.01 43.48
CA ASN A 40 30.15 10.81 44.21
C ASN A 40 29.03 10.25 45.12
N LEU A 41 29.14 8.96 45.48
CA LEU A 41 28.14 8.20 46.25
C LEU A 41 27.88 8.74 47.68
N GLY A 42 28.78 9.55 48.24
CA GLY A 42 28.73 9.99 49.64
C GLY A 42 28.49 11.48 49.86
N TYR A 43 28.36 12.27 48.79
CA TYR A 43 28.33 13.73 48.88
C TYR A 43 27.06 14.26 49.54
N SER A 44 25.89 13.85 49.04
CA SER A 44 24.60 14.26 49.58
C SER A 44 23.47 13.37 49.07
N LYS A 45 22.27 13.59 49.60
CA LYS A 45 21.04 13.06 49.03
C LYS A 45 20.74 13.74 47.67
N ALA A 46 20.26 12.96 46.70
CA ALA A 46 19.77 13.47 45.41
C ALA A 46 18.35 14.06 45.51
N TYR A 47 18.10 15.07 44.68
CA TYR A 47 16.83 15.75 44.48
C TYR A 47 16.45 15.56 43.00
N LEU A 48 15.47 14.69 42.75
CA LEU A 48 15.11 14.24 41.41
C LEU A 48 13.70 14.72 41.10
N TYR A 49 13.51 15.39 39.97
CA TYR A 49 12.20 15.93 39.60
C TYR A 49 11.85 15.64 38.14
N LEU A 50 10.55 15.53 37.89
CA LEU A 50 9.98 15.65 36.55
C LEU A 50 9.20 16.96 36.48
N LEU A 51 9.48 17.78 35.48
CA LEU A 51 8.66 18.94 35.16
C LEU A 51 7.75 18.59 33.99
N LEU A 52 6.44 18.56 34.26
CA LEU A 52 5.41 18.21 33.30
C LEU A 52 4.72 19.49 32.85
N SER A 53 4.66 19.78 31.55
CA SER A 53 3.95 20.96 31.03
C SER A 53 2.91 20.54 30.00
N SER A 54 1.70 21.07 30.11
CA SER A 54 0.61 20.82 29.16
C SER A 54 0.19 22.11 28.45
N LEU A 55 0.13 22.05 27.13
CA LEU A 55 -0.50 23.06 26.28
C LEU A 55 -1.90 22.66 25.81
N SER A 56 -2.44 21.56 26.33
CA SER A 56 -3.80 21.15 26.01
C SER A 56 -4.80 22.17 26.57
N ASP A 57 -5.86 22.45 25.82
CA ASP A 57 -6.99 23.30 26.25
C ASP A 57 -7.81 22.70 27.41
N SER A 58 -7.44 21.50 27.87
CA SER A 58 -8.15 20.77 28.90
C SER A 58 -7.22 20.19 29.97
N LEU A 59 -7.80 19.91 31.12
CA LEU A 59 -7.14 19.29 32.25
C LEU A 59 -6.51 17.94 31.84
N THR A 60 -5.21 17.81 32.01
CA THR A 60 -4.43 16.64 31.58
C THR A 60 -4.08 15.76 32.79
N SER A 61 -4.41 14.47 32.73
CA SER A 61 -4.05 13.50 33.76
C SER A 61 -2.74 12.82 33.41
N VAL A 62 -1.80 12.81 34.36
CA VAL A 62 -0.49 12.18 34.18
C VAL A 62 -0.26 11.17 35.29
N SER A 63 0.15 9.96 34.91
CA SER A 63 0.57 8.89 35.80
C SER A 63 2.06 8.63 35.66
N ILE A 64 2.78 8.65 36.77
CA ILE A 64 4.22 8.46 36.86
C ILE A 64 4.46 7.16 37.62
N LEU A 65 5.11 6.19 36.98
CA LEU A 65 5.47 4.90 37.55
C LEU A 65 6.99 4.85 37.82
N SER A 66 7.37 4.74 39.08
CA SER A 66 8.74 4.49 39.52
C SER A 66 9.00 3.00 39.63
N ARG A 67 9.93 2.46 38.84
CA ARG A 67 10.30 1.03 38.92
C ARG A 67 11.21 0.70 40.12
N VAL A 68 11.71 1.72 40.81
CA VAL A 68 12.58 1.59 41.99
C VAL A 68 11.88 0.85 43.13
N ASP A 69 10.61 1.20 43.36
CA ASP A 69 9.78 0.73 44.46
C ASP A 69 8.35 0.34 44.01
N GLY A 70 8.05 0.44 42.71
CA GLY A 70 6.74 0.14 42.14
C GLY A 70 5.68 1.19 42.46
N THR A 71 6.06 2.34 43.00
CA THR A 71 5.12 3.42 43.33
C THR A 71 4.59 4.09 42.06
N SER A 72 3.28 4.38 42.06
CA SER A 72 2.65 5.17 41.02
C SER A 72 2.07 6.44 41.63
N GLN A 73 2.39 7.59 41.04
CA GLN A 73 1.84 8.89 41.39
C GLN A 73 0.94 9.36 40.25
N LYS A 74 -0.22 9.93 40.58
CA LYS A 74 -1.08 10.61 39.61
C LYS A 74 -1.10 12.09 39.91
N VAL A 75 -0.89 12.90 38.89
CA VAL A 75 -0.95 14.36 38.96
C VAL A 75 -1.79 14.89 37.82
N THR A 76 -2.26 16.12 37.98
CA THR A 76 -3.11 16.79 37.03
C THR A 76 -2.42 18.07 36.59
N VAL A 77 -2.29 18.28 35.29
CA VAL A 77 -1.67 19.47 34.70
C VAL A 77 -2.76 20.27 34.00
N GLY A 78 -2.98 21.51 34.44
CA GLY A 78 -3.94 22.41 33.81
C GLY A 78 -3.45 22.96 32.46
N PRO A 79 -4.34 23.51 31.61
CA PRO A 79 -3.97 24.18 30.37
C PRO A 79 -2.96 25.30 30.58
N GLY A 80 -1.85 25.29 29.84
CA GLY A 80 -0.77 26.27 29.94
C GLY A 80 -0.03 26.24 31.28
N GLN A 81 -0.21 25.19 32.09
CA GLN A 81 0.44 25.03 33.38
C GLN A 81 1.55 24.00 33.32
N SER A 82 2.49 24.11 34.26
CA SER A 82 3.51 23.09 34.52
C SER A 82 3.48 22.64 35.98
N VAL A 83 3.64 21.34 36.20
CA VAL A 83 3.66 20.71 37.52
C VAL A 83 4.99 20.00 37.71
N MET A 84 5.66 20.31 38.82
CA MET A 84 6.89 19.64 39.23
C MET A 84 6.56 18.45 40.15
N VAL A 85 7.04 17.26 39.78
CA VAL A 85 6.79 15.99 40.46
C VAL A 85 8.09 15.47 41.06
N ASN A 86 8.08 15.13 42.36
CA ASN A 86 9.26 14.65 43.07
C ASN A 86 9.44 13.13 42.90
N ILE A 87 10.63 12.73 42.46
CA ILE A 87 11.05 11.34 42.31
C ILE A 87 11.95 10.95 43.48
N THR A 88 11.78 9.73 43.99
CA THR A 88 12.58 9.21 45.11
C THR A 88 14.08 9.25 44.79
N ALA A 89 14.89 9.74 45.74
CA ALA A 89 16.35 9.77 45.63
C ALA A 89 16.99 8.39 45.36
N LYS A 90 16.27 7.30 45.65
CA LYS A 90 16.69 5.92 45.34
C LYS A 90 16.73 5.63 43.83
N ALA A 91 16.15 6.48 42.98
CA ALA A 91 16.16 6.34 41.53
C ALA A 91 17.54 6.64 40.90
N GLU A 92 18.39 7.42 41.58
CA GLU A 92 19.77 7.68 41.15
C GLU A 92 20.54 6.36 41.00
N MET A 93 21.15 6.11 39.84
CA MET A 93 21.91 4.90 39.55
C MET A 93 23.39 5.12 39.83
N VAL A 94 23.98 4.29 40.69
CA VAL A 94 25.39 4.42 41.11
C VAL A 94 26.16 3.20 40.62
N GLY A 95 27.29 3.42 39.94
CA GLY A 95 28.12 2.34 39.40
C GLY A 95 27.70 1.88 38.00
N SER A 96 28.44 0.91 37.47
CA SER A 96 28.19 0.34 36.15
C SER A 96 27.55 -1.06 36.25
N ASN A 97 26.23 -1.11 36.08
CA ASN A 97 25.42 -2.32 36.23
C ASN A 97 24.06 -2.19 35.49
N THR A 98 23.23 -3.23 35.56
CA THR A 98 21.81 -3.18 35.23
C THR A 98 20.98 -2.83 36.47
N PHE A 99 19.96 -1.98 36.29
CA PHE A 99 19.10 -1.47 37.36
C PHE A 99 17.62 -1.60 36.99
N LYS A 100 16.76 -1.85 37.99
CA LYS A 100 15.30 -1.71 37.88
C LYS A 100 14.88 -0.35 38.41
N ARG A 101 15.35 0.72 37.76
CA ARG A 101 15.20 2.12 38.23
C ARG A 101 14.66 3.09 37.17
N ALA A 102 14.08 2.57 36.09
CA ALA A 102 13.40 3.41 35.11
C ALA A 102 12.21 4.16 35.74
N VAL A 103 11.95 5.36 35.24
CA VAL A 103 10.74 6.13 35.52
C VAL A 103 9.95 6.25 34.23
N VAL A 104 8.68 5.85 34.29
CA VAL A 104 7.77 5.83 33.13
C VAL A 104 6.67 6.85 33.37
N VAL A 105 6.42 7.72 32.40
CA VAL A 105 5.34 8.71 32.45
C VAL A 105 4.31 8.35 31.40
N HIS A 106 3.05 8.26 31.78
CA HIS A 106 1.92 8.13 30.85
C HIS A 106 0.93 9.26 31.09
N SER A 107 0.44 9.87 30.03
CA SER A 107 -0.60 10.89 30.06
C SER A 107 -1.76 10.53 29.14
N ASP A 108 -2.95 11.04 29.45
CA ASP A 108 -4.12 10.94 28.57
C ASP A 108 -4.09 11.95 27.40
N ARG A 109 -3.17 12.92 27.45
CA ARG A 109 -3.00 13.97 26.43
C ARG A 109 -1.51 14.27 26.21
N THR A 110 -1.21 14.98 25.13
CA THR A 110 0.16 15.40 24.83
C THR A 110 0.68 16.38 25.89
N ILE A 111 1.81 16.03 26.49
CA ILE A 111 2.57 16.88 27.40
C ILE A 111 4.02 16.93 26.96
N SER A 112 4.77 17.89 27.51
CA SER A 112 6.23 17.87 27.49
C SER A 112 6.76 17.50 28.87
N VAL A 113 7.91 16.81 28.90
CA VAL A 113 8.52 16.36 30.16
C VAL A 113 10.02 16.69 30.17
N GLN A 114 10.46 17.34 31.24
CA GLN A 114 11.88 17.52 31.55
C GLN A 114 12.25 16.73 32.79
N ALA A 115 13.44 16.14 32.81
CA ALA A 115 14.00 15.45 33.96
C ALA A 115 15.13 16.27 34.57
N ILE A 116 15.04 16.51 35.88
CA ILE A 116 16.00 17.30 36.65
C ILE A 116 16.75 16.38 37.61
N ASN A 117 18.08 16.36 37.54
CA ASN A 117 18.94 15.58 38.42
C ASN A 117 19.85 16.50 39.25
N ALA A 118 19.50 16.75 40.51
CA ALA A 118 20.19 17.72 41.35
C ALA A 118 20.75 17.15 42.67
N LYS A 119 21.85 17.72 43.11
CA LYS A 119 22.46 17.65 44.46
C LYS A 119 22.92 19.09 44.82
N PRO A 120 23.26 19.39 46.09
CA PRO A 120 23.79 20.71 46.45
C PRO A 120 24.97 21.07 45.55
N SER A 121 24.96 22.25 44.94
CA SER A 121 26.02 22.73 44.04
C SER A 121 26.31 21.84 42.81
N THR A 122 25.35 20.99 42.37
CA THR A 122 25.48 20.25 41.10
C THR A 122 24.13 19.78 40.57
N ALA A 123 23.72 20.25 39.40
CA ALA A 123 22.45 19.90 38.79
C ALA A 123 22.50 20.03 37.27
N ASP A 124 21.71 19.19 36.59
CA ASP A 124 21.44 19.36 35.16
C ASP A 124 20.00 18.95 34.81
N VAL A 125 19.54 19.41 33.65
CA VAL A 125 18.18 19.20 33.13
C VAL A 125 18.26 18.67 31.72
N THR A 126 17.46 17.64 31.43
CA THR A 126 17.32 17.10 30.08
C THR A 126 15.87 17.11 29.63
N GLN A 127 15.64 17.53 28.38
CA GLN A 127 14.35 17.39 27.71
C GLN A 127 14.14 15.93 27.34
N LEU A 128 13.03 15.34 27.81
CA LEU A 128 12.69 13.97 27.43
C LEU A 128 11.96 13.95 26.09
N TRP A 129 12.23 12.91 25.33
CA TRP A 129 11.58 12.55 24.08
C TRP A 129 10.54 11.46 24.35
N PRO A 130 9.37 11.54 23.72
CA PRO A 130 8.33 10.55 23.92
C PRO A 130 8.77 9.19 23.38
N VAL A 131 8.22 8.10 23.92
CA VAL A 131 8.60 6.72 23.54
C VAL A 131 8.50 6.48 22.03
N ARG A 132 7.52 7.10 21.36
CA ARG A 132 7.33 7.08 19.91
C ARG A 132 8.49 7.70 19.11
N ALA A 133 9.32 8.54 19.74
CA ALA A 133 10.48 9.20 19.17
C ALA A 133 11.81 8.51 19.54
N LEU A 134 11.78 7.37 20.21
CA LEU A 134 12.97 6.57 20.49
C LEU A 134 13.29 5.66 19.29
N GLY A 135 14.57 5.29 19.15
CA GLY A 135 15.07 4.44 18.08
C GLY A 135 15.93 3.32 18.63
N THR A 136 16.70 2.66 17.76
CA THR A 136 17.49 1.47 18.12
C THR A 136 19.01 1.71 18.05
N GLU A 137 19.48 2.83 17.49
CA GLU A 137 20.89 3.10 17.21
C GLU A 137 21.23 4.52 17.62
N TYR A 138 22.27 4.61 18.45
CA TYR A 138 22.73 5.85 19.04
C TYR A 138 24.25 5.88 19.05
N PHE A 139 24.82 7.07 19.01
CA PHE A 139 26.23 7.30 19.31
C PHE A 139 26.33 8.12 20.59
N VAL A 140 27.07 7.58 21.56
CA VAL A 140 27.27 8.19 22.88
C VAL A 140 28.19 9.41 22.75
N LEU A 141 27.88 10.49 23.46
CA LEU A 141 28.78 11.63 23.66
C LEU A 141 29.00 11.87 25.16
N THR A 142 30.26 11.81 25.58
CA THR A 142 30.68 12.14 26.95
C THR A 142 31.71 13.25 26.90
N PRO A 143 31.39 14.50 27.31
CA PRO A 143 32.31 15.61 27.24
C PRO A 143 33.65 15.32 27.92
N ALA A 144 34.74 15.85 27.37
CA ALA A 144 36.04 15.76 28.00
C ALA A 144 36.05 16.60 29.31
N SER A 145 36.62 16.04 30.37
CA SER A 145 36.75 16.68 31.68
C SER A 145 38.23 16.89 32.01
N ALA A 146 38.55 17.98 32.71
CA ALA A 146 39.89 18.31 33.16
C ALA A 146 40.44 17.28 34.16
N SER A 147 39.56 16.62 34.94
CA SER A 147 39.92 15.52 35.82
C SER A 147 39.70 14.17 35.14
N SER A 148 40.76 13.37 35.06
CA SER A 148 40.69 12.00 34.54
C SER A 148 40.07 11.00 35.53
N GLN A 149 39.79 11.40 36.77
CA GLN A 149 39.23 10.53 37.80
C GLN A 149 37.70 10.51 37.81
N ASN A 150 37.07 11.52 37.23
CA ASN A 150 35.62 11.62 37.19
C ASN A 150 35.05 10.64 36.17
N LEU A 151 33.85 10.12 36.43
CA LEU A 151 33.23 9.08 35.61
C LEU A 151 32.38 9.68 34.49
N LYS A 152 32.77 9.40 33.25
CA LYS A 152 31.94 9.56 32.06
C LYS A 152 30.92 8.44 32.05
N GLU A 153 29.69 8.75 31.67
CA GLU A 153 28.59 7.80 31.84
C GLU A 153 27.50 7.92 30.78
N PHE A 154 26.86 6.80 30.50
CA PHE A 154 25.62 6.77 29.73
C PHE A 154 24.75 5.62 30.21
N ALA A 155 23.45 5.72 29.98
CA ALA A 155 22.49 4.67 30.30
C ALA A 155 21.58 4.37 29.11
N VAL A 156 21.24 3.09 28.97
CA VAL A 156 20.27 2.60 27.99
C VAL A 156 19.05 2.09 28.75
N VAL A 157 17.89 2.68 28.50
CA VAL A 157 16.61 2.39 29.16
C VAL A 157 15.71 1.63 28.18
N ALA A 158 15.35 0.39 28.53
CA ALA A 158 14.44 -0.41 27.72
C ALA A 158 12.98 0.00 27.95
N GLY A 159 12.18 0.01 26.89
CA GLY A 159 10.73 0.21 26.97
C GLY A 159 9.96 -1.02 27.45
N ALA A 160 8.64 -1.01 27.23
CA ALA A 160 7.71 -2.06 27.66
C ALA A 160 8.03 -3.46 27.09
N ALA A 161 8.66 -3.53 25.92
CA ALA A 161 9.02 -4.79 25.27
C ALA A 161 10.32 -5.43 25.83
N GLY A 162 11.08 -4.72 26.68
CA GLY A 162 12.48 -5.06 26.93
C GLY A 162 13.35 -4.79 25.69
N ALA A 163 14.65 -5.11 25.75
CA ALA A 163 15.57 -4.95 24.62
C ALA A 163 16.83 -5.82 24.76
N SER A 164 17.31 -6.40 23.67
CA SER A 164 18.70 -6.89 23.57
C SER A 164 19.57 -5.76 23.03
N VAL A 165 20.56 -5.34 23.80
CA VAL A 165 21.42 -4.19 23.53
C VAL A 165 22.86 -4.63 23.29
N SER A 166 23.48 -4.10 22.24
CA SER A 166 24.88 -4.31 21.88
C SER A 166 25.58 -2.95 21.77
N ILE A 167 26.67 -2.80 22.53
CA ILE A 167 27.42 -1.54 22.66
C ILE A 167 28.84 -1.76 22.16
N GLN A 168 29.19 -1.12 21.05
CA GLN A 168 30.56 -1.08 20.55
C GLN A 168 31.32 0.05 21.25
N LEU A 169 32.23 -0.32 22.15
CA LEU A 169 32.89 0.62 23.07
C LEU A 169 34.07 1.35 22.42
N LYS A 170 34.17 2.67 22.61
CA LYS A 170 35.37 3.47 22.26
C LYS A 170 36.38 3.61 23.40
N GLY A 171 35.96 3.37 24.64
CA GLY A 171 36.80 3.39 25.83
C GLY A 171 36.72 2.10 26.63
N SER A 172 37.71 1.84 27.49
CA SER A 172 37.67 0.69 28.40
C SER A 172 36.58 0.87 29.44
N VAL A 173 35.80 -0.17 29.72
CA VAL A 173 34.67 -0.16 30.67
C VAL A 173 34.74 -1.39 31.57
N THR A 174 34.33 -1.27 32.83
CA THR A 174 34.02 -2.43 33.67
C THR A 174 32.53 -2.44 33.95
N PHE A 175 31.81 -3.45 33.42
CA PHE A 175 30.36 -3.61 33.57
C PHE A 175 30.07 -4.95 34.26
N GLN A 176 29.29 -4.93 35.35
CA GLN A 176 28.97 -6.14 36.13
C GLN A 176 30.21 -6.95 36.57
N GLY A 177 31.30 -6.26 36.92
CA GLY A 177 32.55 -6.88 37.36
C GLY A 177 33.43 -7.45 36.25
N LYS A 178 33.00 -7.38 34.98
CA LYS A 178 33.80 -7.79 33.82
C LYS A 178 34.37 -6.57 33.10
N SER A 179 35.68 -6.60 32.83
CA SER A 179 36.35 -5.55 32.07
C SER A 179 36.29 -5.80 30.56
N TYR A 180 36.07 -4.72 29.82
CA TYR A 180 36.01 -4.62 28.38
C TYR A 180 37.02 -3.57 27.93
N SER A 181 37.87 -3.91 26.96
CA SER A 181 38.80 -2.95 26.35
C SER A 181 38.11 -2.13 25.26
N ALA A 182 38.71 -1.00 24.88
CA ALA A 182 38.24 -0.24 23.72
C ALA A 182 38.18 -1.13 22.46
N GLY A 183 37.13 -0.98 21.66
CA GLY A 183 36.83 -1.81 20.49
C GLY A 183 36.06 -3.10 20.80
N ASN A 184 35.94 -3.52 22.07
CA ASN A 184 35.10 -4.65 22.43
C ASN A 184 33.60 -4.31 22.35
N VAL A 185 32.79 -5.34 22.19
CA VAL A 185 31.32 -5.25 22.21
C VAL A 185 30.81 -5.73 23.58
N LEU A 186 30.07 -4.87 24.26
CA LEU A 186 29.32 -5.18 25.48
C LEU A 186 27.88 -5.50 25.08
N SER A 187 27.45 -6.75 25.29
CA SER A 187 26.07 -7.17 25.05
C SER A 187 25.32 -7.37 26.37
N VAL A 188 24.10 -6.84 26.45
CA VAL A 188 23.22 -6.97 27.62
C VAL A 188 21.77 -7.15 27.16
N THR A 189 21.05 -8.07 27.80
CA THR A 189 19.60 -8.22 27.61
C THR A 189 18.89 -7.54 28.76
N LEU A 190 17.99 -6.62 28.44
CA LEU A 190 17.21 -5.82 29.37
C LEU A 190 15.76 -6.29 29.38
N ASP A 191 15.26 -6.61 30.57
CA ASP A 191 13.84 -6.83 30.82
C ASP A 191 13.04 -5.53 30.60
N PRO A 192 11.70 -5.60 30.45
CA PRO A 192 10.84 -4.43 30.38
C PRO A 192 11.12 -3.39 31.48
N TYR A 193 11.39 -2.14 31.06
CA TYR A 193 11.73 -1.01 31.94
C TYR A 193 13.00 -1.20 32.79
N GLN A 194 13.93 -2.06 32.35
CA GLN A 194 15.25 -2.19 32.94
C GLN A 194 16.23 -1.21 32.27
N VAL A 195 17.26 -0.81 33.02
CA VAL A 195 18.27 0.17 32.59
C VAL A 195 19.66 -0.46 32.68
N ALA A 196 20.51 -0.30 31.68
CA ALA A 196 21.95 -0.56 31.79
C ALA A 196 22.72 0.76 31.88
N GLN A 197 23.42 1.02 32.99
CA GLN A 197 24.33 2.17 33.11
C GLN A 197 25.78 1.72 32.95
N VAL A 198 26.49 2.44 32.09
CA VAL A 198 27.90 2.24 31.78
C VAL A 198 28.69 3.45 32.27
N GLN A 199 29.72 3.21 33.09
CA GLN A 199 30.61 4.26 33.60
C GLN A 199 32.07 3.96 33.29
N SER A 200 32.87 4.98 33.01
CA SER A 200 34.31 4.86 32.81
C SER A 200 35.06 6.18 33.04
N THR A 201 36.34 6.07 33.39
CA THR A 201 37.28 7.21 33.33
C THR A 201 37.79 7.46 31.90
N ALA A 202 37.76 6.44 31.02
CA ALA A 202 38.14 6.56 29.61
C ALA A 202 37.08 7.29 28.78
N ASN A 203 37.48 7.91 27.67
CA ASN A 203 36.55 8.57 26.74
C ASN A 203 35.59 7.55 26.11
N LEU A 204 34.28 7.76 26.28
CA LEU A 204 33.23 6.90 25.73
C LEU A 204 32.58 7.49 24.47
N SER A 205 32.96 8.72 24.09
CA SER A 205 32.41 9.42 22.93
C SER A 205 32.64 8.64 21.64
N GLY A 206 31.59 8.51 20.83
CA GLY A 206 31.57 7.70 19.61
C GLY A 206 31.29 6.21 19.83
N SER A 207 31.00 5.77 21.06
CA SER A 207 30.54 4.40 21.30
C SER A 207 29.17 4.21 20.66
N LYS A 208 29.00 3.14 19.87
CA LYS A 208 27.76 2.85 19.15
C LYS A 208 26.88 1.93 19.98
N VAL A 209 25.66 2.35 20.30
CA VAL A 209 24.62 1.53 20.91
C VAL A 209 23.71 1.03 19.81
N THR A 210 23.38 -0.25 19.82
CA THR A 210 22.40 -0.89 18.93
C THR A 210 21.45 -1.75 19.77
N ALA A 211 20.15 -1.72 19.49
CA ALA A 211 19.14 -2.43 20.26
C ALA A 211 18.14 -3.18 19.37
N SER A 212 17.51 -4.23 19.90
CA SER A 212 16.47 -5.01 19.19
C SER A 212 15.10 -4.34 19.13
N SER A 213 14.89 -3.29 19.92
CA SER A 213 13.64 -2.56 20.13
C SER A 213 13.97 -1.15 20.60
N PRO A 214 13.08 -0.15 20.39
CA PRO A 214 13.36 1.23 20.77
C PRO A 214 13.76 1.40 22.24
N VAL A 215 14.83 2.15 22.49
CA VAL A 215 15.40 2.42 23.81
C VAL A 215 15.67 3.91 23.98
N ALA A 216 15.60 4.43 25.21
CA ALA A 216 16.11 5.76 25.49
C ALA A 216 17.60 5.67 25.87
N VAL A 217 18.42 6.58 25.35
CA VAL A 217 19.84 6.66 25.69
C VAL A 217 20.12 8.01 26.34
N LEU A 218 20.52 8.00 27.60
CA LEU A 218 21.01 9.18 28.31
C LEU A 218 22.52 9.15 28.34
N SER A 219 23.17 10.29 28.10
CA SER A 219 24.62 10.41 28.07
C SER A 219 25.06 11.61 28.88
N GLY A 220 26.21 11.50 29.55
CA GLY A 220 26.62 12.53 30.49
C GLY A 220 27.91 12.25 31.22
N HIS A 221 28.03 12.90 32.37
CA HIS A 221 29.19 12.81 33.24
C HIS A 221 28.74 12.99 34.68
N SER A 222 29.28 12.18 35.59
CA SER A 222 28.97 12.35 37.01
C SER A 222 29.50 13.67 37.59
N CYS A 223 30.53 14.26 36.98
CA CYS A 223 31.23 15.47 37.41
C CYS A 223 32.14 15.95 36.25
N ALA A 224 31.57 16.70 35.31
CA ALA A 224 32.28 17.34 34.21
C ALA A 224 32.93 18.65 34.67
N GLN A 225 34.22 18.85 34.39
CA GLN A 225 34.97 20.03 34.81
C GLN A 225 35.78 20.59 33.63
N LYS A 226 35.77 21.91 33.42
CA LYS A 226 36.65 22.55 32.44
C LYS A 226 37.22 23.88 32.94
N ASN A 227 36.41 24.93 33.05
CA ASN A 227 36.85 26.27 33.43
C ASN A 227 36.49 26.66 34.88
N THR A 228 35.51 26.01 35.49
CA THR A 228 35.08 26.23 36.88
C THR A 228 35.08 24.92 37.68
N ASN A 229 34.30 24.84 38.76
CA ASN A 229 34.11 23.60 39.50
C ASN A 229 33.36 22.59 38.63
N CYS A 230 33.34 21.32 39.06
CA CYS A 230 32.66 20.32 38.26
C CYS A 230 31.16 20.31 38.53
N ASN A 231 30.38 19.99 37.51
CA ASN A 231 28.94 19.78 37.61
C ASN A 231 28.56 18.40 37.06
N HIS A 232 27.47 17.82 37.55
CA HIS A 232 26.80 16.76 36.83
C HIS A 232 26.29 17.30 35.49
N VAL A 233 26.42 16.53 34.42
CA VAL A 233 25.79 16.86 33.14
C VAL A 233 25.09 15.65 32.55
N VAL A 234 23.93 15.85 31.93
CA VAL A 234 23.16 14.78 31.29
C VAL A 234 22.30 15.29 30.15
N GLU A 235 22.29 14.55 29.04
CA GLU A 235 21.29 14.72 27.99
C GLU A 235 20.73 13.39 27.49
N GLN A 236 19.43 13.37 27.18
CA GLN A 236 18.80 12.30 26.45
C GLN A 236 19.09 12.48 24.95
N LEU A 237 19.84 11.54 24.38
CA LEU A 237 20.26 11.60 23.00
C LEU A 237 19.13 11.23 22.05
N LEU A 238 19.19 11.80 20.84
CA LEU A 238 18.35 11.40 19.71
C LEU A 238 18.93 10.17 19.00
N PRO A 239 18.09 9.24 18.51
CA PRO A 239 18.55 8.13 17.67
C PRO A 239 19.11 8.66 16.35
N THR A 240 19.98 7.88 15.71
CA THR A 240 20.62 8.28 14.43
C THR A 240 19.61 8.62 13.33
N SER A 241 18.41 8.04 13.39
CA SER A 241 17.32 8.29 12.44
C SER A 241 16.61 9.65 12.62
N ALA A 242 16.86 10.34 13.73
CA ALA A 242 16.32 11.68 14.05
C ALA A 242 17.33 12.81 13.79
N TRP A 243 18.54 12.49 13.32
CA TRP A 243 19.61 13.47 13.17
C TRP A 243 19.39 14.39 11.96
N GLY A 244 19.65 15.68 12.15
CA GLY A 244 19.46 16.73 11.17
C GLY A 244 20.76 17.13 10.46
N THR A 245 20.68 18.11 9.57
CA THR A 245 21.81 18.52 8.71
C THR A 245 22.20 19.97 8.88
N ARG A 246 21.44 20.79 9.60
CA ARG A 246 21.68 22.23 9.75
C ARG A 246 21.44 22.67 11.20
N TYR A 247 22.44 23.30 11.79
CA TYR A 247 22.40 23.72 13.20
C TYR A 247 22.89 25.15 13.36
N VAL A 248 22.27 25.88 14.27
CA VAL A 248 22.72 27.19 14.73
C VAL A 248 23.04 27.08 16.22
N VAL A 249 24.27 27.39 16.59
CA VAL A 249 24.72 27.42 17.98
C VAL A 249 25.02 28.86 18.36
N PRO A 250 24.09 29.54 19.06
CA PRO A 250 24.33 30.88 19.59
C PRO A 250 25.23 30.84 20.84
N PRO A 251 26.14 31.81 21.03
CA PRO A 251 26.93 31.94 22.25
C PRO A 251 26.09 32.60 23.36
N LEU A 252 26.39 32.24 24.62
CA LEU A 252 25.83 32.89 25.80
C LEU A 252 26.61 34.16 26.15
N SER A 253 25.90 35.26 26.46
CA SER A 253 26.54 36.54 26.78
C SER A 253 27.34 36.52 28.10
N LEU A 254 27.10 35.57 29.00
CA LEU A 254 27.87 35.42 30.24
C LEU A 254 29.21 34.69 30.06
N GLN A 255 29.37 33.94 28.96
CA GLN A 255 30.57 33.14 28.73
C GLN A 255 31.73 34.06 28.37
N THR A 256 32.75 34.14 29.23
CA THR A 256 33.92 35.02 29.05
C THR A 256 35.13 34.28 28.47
N ARG A 257 35.06 32.95 28.39
CA ARG A 257 36.09 32.08 27.83
C ARG A 257 35.59 31.47 26.51
N GLN A 258 35.59 30.15 26.40
CA GLN A 258 35.12 29.41 25.24
C GLN A 258 34.23 28.24 25.67
N ASP A 259 33.15 28.00 24.93
CA ASP A 259 32.37 26.77 25.04
C ASP A 259 32.78 25.78 23.96
N LEU A 260 32.42 24.51 24.15
CA LEU A 260 32.78 23.43 23.22
C LEU A 260 31.52 22.92 22.52
N VAL A 261 31.55 22.86 21.19
CA VAL A 261 30.51 22.26 20.37
C VAL A 261 31.01 20.94 19.86
N TYR A 262 30.30 19.87 20.22
CA TYR A 262 30.60 18.51 19.76
C TYR A 262 29.69 18.15 18.60
N VAL A 263 30.29 17.64 17.52
CA VAL A 263 29.60 17.13 16.33
C VAL A 263 29.88 15.64 16.21
N VAL A 264 28.82 14.84 16.19
CA VAL A 264 28.89 13.38 16.09
C VAL A 264 28.36 12.94 14.72
N ALA A 265 29.11 12.06 14.05
CA ALA A 265 28.73 11.48 12.77
C ALA A 265 28.43 9.97 12.88
N SER A 266 27.33 9.51 12.31
CA SER A 266 26.92 8.09 12.30
C SER A 266 27.46 7.35 11.07
N GLN A 267 27.83 8.11 10.04
CA GLN A 267 28.33 7.65 8.76
C GLN A 267 29.30 8.68 8.16
N ALA A 268 29.93 8.35 7.04
CA ALA A 268 30.81 9.28 6.34
C ALA A 268 30.03 10.54 5.90
N THR A 269 30.54 11.72 6.26
CA THR A 269 29.90 13.02 5.97
C THR A 269 30.92 14.14 5.83
N LYS A 270 30.57 15.16 5.06
CA LYS A 270 31.31 16.43 5.02
C LYS A 270 30.62 17.44 5.92
N LEU A 271 31.28 17.82 7.01
CA LEU A 271 30.87 18.94 7.84
C LEU A 271 31.38 20.24 7.23
N THR A 272 30.51 21.23 7.09
CA THR A 272 30.84 22.62 6.78
C THR A 272 30.40 23.49 7.95
N TYR A 273 31.19 24.51 8.27
CA TYR A 273 30.89 25.38 9.39
C TYR A 273 31.27 26.84 9.10
N ASN A 274 30.54 27.76 9.71
CA ASN A 274 30.86 29.18 9.76
C ASN A 274 30.90 29.64 11.22
N LEU A 275 32.09 29.99 11.70
CA LEU A 275 32.33 30.46 13.06
C LEU A 275 32.64 31.95 13.03
N GLY A 276 31.69 32.79 13.44
CA GLY A 276 31.87 34.25 13.50
C GLY A 276 32.29 34.89 12.17
N GLY A 277 31.94 34.30 11.02
CA GLY A 277 32.33 34.75 9.68
C GLY A 277 33.46 33.93 9.04
N THR A 278 34.17 33.10 9.81
CA THR A 278 35.23 32.22 9.30
C THR A 278 34.65 30.88 8.85
N THR A 279 34.74 30.58 7.55
CA THR A 279 34.23 29.33 6.99
C THR A 279 35.28 28.23 6.98
N GLY A 280 34.89 27.00 7.31
CA GLY A 280 35.74 25.81 7.21
C GLY A 280 34.95 24.55 6.83
N SER A 281 35.67 23.46 6.56
CA SER A 281 35.06 22.15 6.33
C SER A 281 35.95 21.00 6.81
N ARG A 282 35.33 19.86 7.13
CA ARG A 282 36.01 18.65 7.63
C ARG A 282 35.25 17.40 7.19
N GLY A 283 35.97 16.38 6.70
CA GLY A 283 35.40 15.05 6.48
C GLY A 283 35.37 14.26 7.79
N LEU A 284 34.25 13.60 8.07
CA LEU A 284 34.03 12.76 9.24
C LEU A 284 33.62 11.35 8.79
N GLN A 285 33.97 10.33 9.60
CA GLN A 285 33.58 8.93 9.46
C GLN A 285 32.58 8.52 10.54
N ALA A 286 32.01 7.31 10.41
CA ALA A 286 31.10 6.75 11.40
C ALA A 286 31.75 6.64 12.79
N GLY A 287 31.10 7.21 13.80
CA GLY A 287 31.57 7.28 15.18
C GLY A 287 32.67 8.31 15.42
N ASP A 288 32.99 9.16 14.44
CA ASP A 288 33.85 10.32 14.67
C ASP A 288 33.10 11.36 15.51
N VAL A 289 33.85 11.94 16.46
CA VAL A 289 33.40 13.06 17.28
C VAL A 289 34.38 14.20 17.06
N THR A 290 33.88 15.31 16.55
CA THR A 290 34.64 16.55 16.32
C THR A 290 34.28 17.58 17.37
N GLU A 291 35.28 18.32 17.82
CA GLU A 291 35.14 19.45 18.75
C GLU A 291 35.42 20.76 18.01
N LEU A 292 34.58 21.77 18.25
CA LEU A 292 34.75 23.14 17.78
C LEU A 292 34.61 24.08 18.98
N GLU A 293 35.43 25.13 19.03
CA GLU A 293 35.37 26.13 20.10
C GLU A 293 34.50 27.32 19.66
N ILE A 294 33.61 27.78 20.54
CA ILE A 294 32.77 28.96 20.33
C ILE A 294 33.07 30.01 21.40
N GLN A 295 33.11 31.29 21.01
CA GLN A 295 33.39 32.44 21.89
C GLN A 295 32.20 33.40 21.94
N GLN A 296 32.17 34.27 22.95
CA GLN A 296 31.04 35.15 23.33
C GLN A 296 30.34 35.91 22.19
N PHE A 297 31.05 36.27 21.12
CA PHE A 297 30.51 37.07 20.00
C PHE A 297 30.50 36.36 18.66
N TRP A 298 30.89 35.08 18.62
CA TRP A 298 31.08 34.32 17.38
C TRP A 298 30.07 33.18 17.31
N PRO A 299 28.86 33.39 16.79
CA PRO A 299 27.92 32.30 16.59
C PRO A 299 28.45 31.29 15.58
N LEU A 300 28.00 30.06 15.73
CA LEU A 300 28.40 28.95 14.87
C LEU A 300 27.20 28.46 14.06
N TYR A 301 27.36 28.45 12.74
CA TYR A 301 26.44 27.78 11.83
C TYR A 301 27.11 26.50 11.30
N LEU A 302 26.39 25.38 11.33
CA LEU A 302 26.85 24.08 10.86
C LEU A 302 25.94 23.57 9.76
N SER A 303 26.52 22.96 8.72
CA SER A 303 25.79 22.20 7.71
C SER A 303 26.55 20.93 7.32
N ALA A 304 25.84 19.81 7.13
CA ALA A 304 26.43 18.53 6.73
C ALA A 304 25.63 17.85 5.61
N ASP A 305 26.31 16.99 4.83
CA ASP A 305 25.70 16.27 3.71
C ASP A 305 24.69 15.18 4.16
N VAL A 306 24.86 14.66 5.38
CA VAL A 306 24.00 13.66 6.01
C VAL A 306 23.78 14.01 7.48
N GLY A 307 22.80 13.36 8.12
CA GLY A 307 22.42 13.60 9.50
C GLY A 307 23.60 13.54 10.48
N ILE A 308 23.73 14.55 11.33
CA ILE A 308 24.69 14.65 12.45
C ILE A 308 23.95 14.97 13.75
N GLN A 309 24.60 14.76 14.89
CA GLN A 309 24.11 15.27 16.18
C GLN A 309 25.06 16.33 16.71
N VAL A 310 24.50 17.39 17.28
CA VAL A 310 25.25 18.53 17.81
C VAL A 310 24.89 18.75 19.27
N LEU A 311 25.90 18.81 20.13
CA LEU A 311 25.75 19.17 21.54
C LEU A 311 26.65 20.34 21.90
N LEU A 312 26.15 21.25 22.70
CA LEU A 312 26.90 22.34 23.31
C LEU A 312 27.28 21.95 24.74
N PHE A 313 28.57 21.95 25.03
CA PHE A 313 29.10 21.81 26.37
C PHE A 313 29.55 23.19 26.85
N GLY A 314 28.74 23.80 27.72
CA GLY A 314 29.09 24.99 28.45
C GLY A 314 30.24 24.67 29.40
N THR A 315 31.37 25.35 29.29
CA THR A 315 32.59 24.96 30.02
C THR A 315 32.69 25.53 31.43
N GLY A 316 31.68 26.31 31.84
CA GLY A 316 31.66 27.11 33.05
C GLY A 316 32.40 28.45 32.87
N THR A 317 32.02 29.44 33.67
CA THR A 317 32.60 30.80 33.64
C THR A 317 32.42 31.48 35.01
N THR A 318 33.30 32.44 35.33
CA THR A 318 33.13 33.33 36.49
C THR A 318 32.99 34.76 35.98
N LYS A 319 31.90 35.43 36.34
CA LYS A 319 31.61 36.81 35.91
C LYS A 319 31.01 37.58 37.08
N ASP A 320 31.51 38.79 37.33
CA ASP A 320 31.04 39.69 38.39
C ASP A 320 31.03 39.08 39.82
N GLY A 321 31.92 38.12 40.08
CA GLY A 321 32.03 37.42 41.36
C GLY A 321 31.12 36.19 41.49
N GLU A 322 30.25 35.94 40.52
CA GLU A 322 29.43 34.73 40.44
C GLU A 322 30.11 33.67 39.56
N THR A 323 30.08 32.42 40.02
CA THR A 323 30.64 31.27 39.29
C THR A 323 29.49 30.43 38.77
N TYR A 324 29.49 30.13 37.47
CA TYR A 324 28.52 29.27 36.81
C TYR A 324 29.23 28.04 36.28
N ASP A 325 28.71 26.87 36.66
CA ASP A 325 29.38 25.61 36.39
C ASP A 325 29.06 25.00 35.00
N PRO A 326 29.74 23.92 34.58
CA PRO A 326 29.53 23.34 33.25
C PRO A 326 28.11 22.77 33.05
N HIS A 327 27.61 22.77 31.81
CA HIS A 327 26.32 22.17 31.44
C HIS A 327 26.38 21.52 30.06
N LEU A 328 25.46 20.62 29.73
CA LEU A 328 25.39 19.96 28.43
C LEU A 328 24.00 20.16 27.80
N VAL A 329 23.97 20.65 26.56
CA VAL A 329 22.72 20.94 25.85
C VAL A 329 22.71 20.23 24.50
N LEU A 330 21.65 19.49 24.21
CA LEU A 330 21.39 19.00 22.87
C LEU A 330 20.89 20.16 21.98
N ILE A 331 21.62 20.47 20.91
CA ILE A 331 21.21 21.53 19.97
C ILE A 331 20.26 20.95 18.93
N PRO A 332 19.03 21.48 18.80
CA PRO A 332 18.07 21.01 17.80
C PRO A 332 18.46 21.43 16.39
N ASP A 333 18.14 20.59 15.40
CA ASP A 333 18.24 20.95 13.98
C ASP A 333 17.27 22.08 13.65
N VAL A 334 17.65 22.93 12.70
CA VAL A 334 16.82 24.06 12.23
C VAL A 334 15.45 23.60 11.72
N ALA A 335 15.35 22.41 11.11
CA ALA A 335 14.07 21.84 10.68
C ALA A 335 13.21 21.33 11.84
N ALA A 336 13.76 21.19 13.04
CA ALA A 336 13.05 20.86 14.27
C ALA A 336 12.53 22.11 15.03
N TYR A 337 12.76 23.31 14.51
CA TYR A 337 12.24 24.56 15.08
C TYR A 337 10.72 24.62 15.03
N CYS A 338 10.12 25.35 15.97
CA CYS A 338 8.67 25.40 16.19
C CYS A 338 8.13 26.83 16.22
N PRO A 339 6.83 27.02 15.95
CA PRO A 339 6.19 28.34 15.99
C PRO A 339 5.83 28.77 17.42
N ALA A 340 5.83 27.85 18.39
CA ALA A 340 5.56 28.17 19.78
C ALA A 340 6.31 27.25 20.76
N TYR A 341 6.69 27.81 21.90
CA TYR A 341 7.40 27.14 22.99
C TYR A 341 6.79 27.55 24.34
N VAL A 342 6.68 26.58 25.24
CA VAL A 342 6.45 26.85 26.67
C VAL A 342 7.74 26.67 27.42
N VAL A 343 8.11 27.70 28.14
CA VAL A 343 9.30 27.71 28.98
C VAL A 343 8.87 27.97 30.40
N LYS A 344 9.32 27.14 31.33
CA LYS A 344 9.22 27.44 32.74
C LYS A 344 10.62 27.51 33.33
N GLY A 345 10.91 28.61 34.00
CA GLY A 345 12.15 28.75 34.74
C GLY A 345 12.21 27.77 35.91
N VAL A 346 13.39 27.22 36.20
CA VAL A 346 13.57 26.46 37.44
C VAL A 346 13.57 27.45 38.61
N PRO A 347 12.80 27.20 39.69
CA PRO A 347 12.72 28.12 40.81
C PRO A 347 14.10 28.42 41.42
N ASN A 348 14.32 29.68 41.81
CA ASN A 348 15.52 30.21 42.46
C ASN A 348 16.79 30.29 41.59
N CYS A 349 16.71 30.11 40.28
CA CYS A 349 17.81 30.42 39.37
C CYS A 349 17.46 31.59 38.43
N LYS A 350 18.47 32.29 37.92
CA LYS A 350 18.31 33.26 36.85
C LYS A 350 18.11 32.52 35.52
N CYS A 351 16.92 32.62 34.96
CA CYS A 351 16.56 31.92 33.73
C CYS A 351 16.81 32.82 32.51
N THR A 352 17.54 32.31 31.53
CA THR A 352 17.86 33.00 30.27
C THR A 352 17.45 32.14 29.09
N ALA A 353 16.85 32.73 28.06
CA ALA A 353 16.56 32.06 26.80
C ALA A 353 17.41 32.59 25.65
N LEU A 354 17.96 31.69 24.83
CA LEU A 354 18.54 32.02 23.54
C LEU A 354 17.55 31.68 22.44
N VAL A 355 17.14 32.70 21.69
CA VAL A 355 16.16 32.57 20.61
C VAL A 355 16.88 32.68 19.28
N VAL A 356 16.63 31.72 18.38
CA VAL A 356 17.18 31.71 17.01
C VAL A 356 16.02 31.79 16.03
N ALA A 357 15.92 32.86 15.26
CA ALA A 357 14.83 33.07 14.30
C ALA A 357 15.37 33.45 12.92
N PRO A 358 14.65 33.17 11.83
CA PRO A 358 14.96 33.76 10.53
C PRO A 358 15.05 35.28 10.66
N THR A 359 16.10 35.91 10.12
CA THR A 359 16.36 37.36 10.29
C THR A 359 15.16 38.22 9.90
N LYS A 360 14.41 37.80 8.87
CA LYS A 360 13.22 38.52 8.39
C LYS A 360 12.03 38.47 9.35
N ALA A 361 11.97 37.46 10.23
CA ALA A 361 10.85 37.22 11.15
C ALA A 361 11.17 37.57 12.61
N ALA A 362 12.43 37.91 12.93
CA ALA A 362 12.88 38.28 14.27
C ALA A 362 12.03 39.39 14.93
N GLY A 363 11.47 40.31 14.13
CA GLY A 363 10.63 41.40 14.62
C GLY A 363 9.19 41.00 15.03
N GLU A 364 8.74 39.81 14.64
CA GLU A 364 7.37 39.32 14.82
C GLU A 364 7.21 38.43 16.06
N LEU A 365 8.32 37.96 16.64
CA LEU A 365 8.32 37.05 17.78
C LEU A 365 7.83 37.73 19.05
N THR A 366 6.96 37.05 19.77
CA THR A 366 6.42 37.48 21.07
C THR A 366 6.82 36.52 22.18
N ILE A 367 7.11 37.04 23.37
CA ILE A 367 7.15 36.27 24.61
C ILE A 367 6.13 36.91 25.56
N ASP A 368 5.24 36.10 26.13
CA ASP A 368 4.13 36.53 27.00
C ASP A 368 3.26 37.62 26.37
N GLY A 369 2.98 37.47 25.07
CA GLY A 369 2.23 38.43 24.28
C GLY A 369 2.96 39.75 23.99
N GLN A 370 4.20 39.93 24.46
CA GLN A 370 5.01 41.12 24.18
C GLN A 370 5.98 40.89 23.03
N ARG A 371 5.95 41.77 22.01
CA ARG A 371 6.89 41.71 20.87
C ARG A 371 8.32 42.00 21.32
N LEU A 372 9.25 41.14 20.90
CA LEU A 372 10.67 41.26 21.23
C LEU A 372 11.45 42.22 20.32
N GLY A 373 10.99 42.43 19.08
CA GLY A 373 11.74 43.11 18.02
C GLY A 373 12.23 44.53 18.31
N ALA A 374 11.60 45.25 19.25
CA ALA A 374 12.00 46.61 19.64
C ALA A 374 12.79 46.69 20.96
N LYS A 375 12.86 45.60 21.73
CA LYS A 375 13.45 45.57 23.09
C LYS A 375 14.78 44.82 23.16
N LEU A 376 15.09 43.96 22.18
CA LEU A 376 16.28 43.11 22.19
C LEU A 376 17.27 43.48 21.07
N THR A 377 18.55 43.21 21.33
CA THR A 377 19.61 43.35 20.32
C THR A 377 19.78 42.02 19.59
N TRP A 378 19.30 41.95 18.35
CA TRP A 378 19.46 40.78 17.49
C TRP A 378 20.84 40.78 16.82
N ALA A 379 21.54 39.66 16.91
CA ALA A 379 22.83 39.44 16.26
C ALA A 379 22.65 38.48 15.07
N ALA A 380 23.19 38.85 13.90
CA ALA A 380 23.16 38.00 12.72
C ALA A 380 24.10 36.79 12.89
N VAL A 381 23.71 35.63 12.38
CA VAL A 381 24.55 34.42 12.34
C VAL A 381 25.21 34.34 10.96
N PRO A 382 26.52 34.64 10.83
CA PRO A 382 27.18 34.70 9.53
C PRO A 382 27.08 33.37 8.76
N GLY A 383 26.83 33.47 7.45
CA GLY A 383 26.69 32.30 6.58
C GLY A 383 25.32 31.61 6.64
N SER A 384 24.33 32.21 7.28
CA SER A 384 22.97 31.66 7.38
C SER A 384 21.88 32.75 7.27
N GLU A 385 20.63 32.32 7.12
CA GLU A 385 19.44 33.18 7.16
C GLU A 385 18.96 33.54 8.58
N PHE A 386 19.70 33.15 9.62
CA PHE A 386 19.27 33.26 11.00
C PHE A 386 19.89 34.45 11.74
N SER A 387 19.18 34.90 12.75
CA SER A 387 19.67 35.81 13.78
C SER A 387 19.29 35.25 15.14
N TYR A 388 20.04 35.62 16.15
CA TYR A 388 19.77 35.20 17.52
C TYR A 388 19.68 36.40 18.47
N ALA A 389 18.97 36.21 19.56
CA ALA A 389 18.87 37.17 20.65
C ALA A 389 18.82 36.43 21.99
N GLU A 390 19.33 37.08 23.03
CA GLU A 390 19.26 36.61 24.42
C GLU A 390 18.12 37.34 25.13
N VAL A 391 17.30 36.57 25.86
CA VAL A 391 16.12 37.05 26.59
C VAL A 391 16.29 36.70 28.06
N ASP A 392 16.19 37.70 28.94
CA ASP A 392 16.10 37.48 30.38
C ASP A 392 14.66 37.07 30.73
N LEU A 393 14.49 35.87 31.29
CA LEU A 393 13.20 35.35 31.75
C LEU A 393 12.95 35.69 33.24
N GLY A 394 13.91 36.31 33.91
CA GLY A 394 13.83 36.66 35.33
C GLY A 394 14.13 35.48 36.27
N THR A 395 13.82 35.70 37.55
CA THR A 395 14.08 34.76 38.66
C THR A 395 12.80 34.24 39.32
N THR A 396 11.63 34.68 38.83
CA THR A 396 10.32 34.27 39.37
C THR A 396 9.93 32.90 38.85
N ASP A 397 9.18 32.13 39.65
CA ASP A 397 8.56 30.87 39.23
C ASP A 397 7.38 31.16 38.27
N SER A 398 7.69 31.69 37.08
CA SER A 398 6.76 32.09 36.03
C SER A 398 6.91 31.20 34.79
N ILE A 399 5.77 30.94 34.15
CA ILE A 399 5.71 30.29 32.85
C ILE A 399 5.75 31.39 31.79
N HIS A 400 6.58 31.17 30.78
CA HIS A 400 6.72 32.03 29.62
C HIS A 400 6.24 31.29 28.37
N VAL A 401 5.48 31.98 27.53
CA VAL A 401 5.01 31.45 26.25
C VAL A 401 5.64 32.26 25.12
N ALA A 402 6.48 31.63 24.32
CA ALA A 402 7.12 32.24 23.15
C ALA A 402 6.37 31.82 21.88
N GLU A 403 6.00 32.76 21.02
CA GLU A 403 5.20 32.50 19.81
C GLU A 403 5.69 33.34 18.62
N ALA A 404 5.59 32.80 17.41
CA ALA A 404 5.79 33.51 16.15
C ALA A 404 5.05 32.81 15.00
N ALA A 405 4.78 33.55 13.91
CA ALA A 405 4.17 32.98 12.71
C ALA A 405 5.14 32.04 11.94
N THR A 406 6.44 32.21 12.14
CA THR A 406 7.49 31.38 11.55
C THR A 406 8.18 30.53 12.61
N ASN A 407 8.62 29.33 12.25
CA ASN A 407 9.38 28.49 13.17
C ASN A 407 10.70 29.16 13.59
N PHE A 408 10.97 29.10 14.90
CA PHE A 408 12.20 29.57 15.51
C PHE A 408 12.71 28.51 16.49
N GLY A 409 13.99 28.56 16.86
CA GLY A 409 14.58 27.71 17.87
C GLY A 409 14.67 28.44 19.21
N LEU A 410 14.51 27.72 20.32
CA LEU A 410 14.62 28.30 21.64
C LEU A 410 15.37 27.35 22.58
N LEU A 411 16.45 27.84 23.18
CA LEU A 411 17.24 27.17 24.21
C LEU A 411 17.05 27.90 25.54
N THR A 412 17.02 27.16 26.64
CA THR A 412 16.80 27.71 27.98
C THR A 412 17.95 27.33 28.89
N PHE A 413 18.41 28.29 29.69
CA PHE A 413 19.52 28.13 30.60
C PHE A 413 19.13 28.63 31.99
N GLY A 414 19.40 27.81 33.00
CA GLY A 414 19.34 28.21 34.40
C GLY A 414 20.74 28.52 34.91
N LEU A 415 20.87 29.67 35.56
CA LEU A 415 22.14 30.20 36.06
C LEU A 415 21.99 30.54 37.54
N ASP A 416 22.81 29.93 38.39
CA ASP A 416 22.89 30.20 39.82
C ASP A 416 24.35 30.07 40.29
N GLN A 417 24.65 30.56 41.49
CA GLN A 417 25.98 30.42 42.09
C GLN A 417 26.35 28.93 42.20
N ASP A 418 27.46 28.56 41.57
CA ASP A 418 28.02 27.21 41.51
C ASP A 418 27.08 26.17 40.85
N VAL A 419 26.07 26.57 40.08
CA VAL A 419 25.18 25.67 39.32
C VAL A 419 24.75 26.31 38.00
N SER A 420 24.89 25.58 36.90
CA SER A 420 24.28 25.95 35.63
C SER A 420 23.78 24.71 34.90
N PHE A 421 22.68 24.86 34.17
CA PHE A 421 22.12 23.83 33.31
C PHE A 421 21.49 24.47 32.09
N GLY A 422 21.32 23.70 31.03
CA GLY A 422 20.69 24.16 29.80
C GLY A 422 19.98 23.04 29.08
N THR A 423 18.89 23.37 28.39
CA THR A 423 18.17 22.40 27.57
C THR A 423 17.42 23.11 26.43
N ALA A 424 17.05 22.36 25.39
CA ALA A 424 16.15 22.86 24.37
C ALA A 424 14.73 23.01 24.94
N ALA A 425 14.04 24.11 24.62
CA ALA A 425 12.67 24.29 25.08
C ALA A 425 11.72 23.31 24.41
N ALA A 426 10.68 22.94 25.14
CA ALA A 426 9.62 22.08 24.63
C ALA A 426 8.82 22.83 23.55
N CYS A 427 8.84 22.28 22.34
CA CYS A 427 7.96 22.70 21.27
C CYS A 427 6.51 22.34 21.62
N GLY A 428 5.57 23.26 21.44
CA GLY A 428 4.17 22.94 21.68
C GLY A 428 3.21 23.71 20.76
N ARG A 429 2.18 23.02 20.26
CA ARG A 429 1.27 23.51 19.22
C ARG A 429 -0.14 23.68 19.77
N THR A 430 -0.45 24.85 20.32
CA THR A 430 -1.82 25.39 20.34
C THR A 430 -1.77 26.89 20.60
N VAL A 431 -2.07 27.68 19.55
CA VAL A 431 -2.30 29.12 19.67
C VAL A 431 -3.58 29.31 20.48
N LEU A 432 -3.48 30.07 21.57
CA LEU A 432 -4.61 30.51 22.39
C LEU A 432 -5.64 31.26 21.53
N THR A 433 -6.84 30.71 21.38
CA THR A 433 -8.05 31.51 21.19
C THR A 433 -9.05 31.15 22.28
N GLN A 434 -9.32 32.12 23.16
CA GLN A 434 -10.31 32.05 24.23
C GLN A 434 -11.76 31.93 23.70
N GLU A 435 -12.57 31.30 24.56
CA GLU A 435 -14.00 30.97 24.50
C GLU A 435 -14.37 29.70 23.69
N GLU A 436 -14.75 28.65 24.43
CA GLU A 436 -15.44 27.47 23.91
C GLU A 436 -16.68 27.90 23.13
N ALA A 437 -16.59 27.92 21.81
CA ALA A 437 -17.77 28.14 20.99
C ALA A 437 -18.66 26.90 21.06
N SER A 438 -19.73 26.99 21.86
CA SER A 438 -20.76 25.96 21.92
C SER A 438 -21.85 26.20 20.87
N CYS A 439 -22.35 25.13 20.27
CA CYS A 439 -23.56 25.17 19.45
C CYS A 439 -24.85 25.35 20.27
N LYS A 440 -24.77 25.43 21.60
CA LYS A 440 -25.91 25.80 22.44
C LYS A 440 -26.38 27.21 22.09
N GLY A 441 -27.58 27.31 21.50
CA GLY A 441 -28.27 28.57 21.23
C GLY A 441 -27.99 29.20 19.86
N LYS A 442 -27.15 28.59 19.00
CA LYS A 442 -26.89 29.10 17.64
C LYS A 442 -27.86 28.48 16.63
N GLN A 443 -28.79 29.28 16.10
CA GLN A 443 -29.67 28.88 15.00
C GLN A 443 -28.97 29.12 13.66
N CYS A 444 -28.72 28.04 12.93
CA CYS A 444 -28.23 28.09 11.56
C CYS A 444 -29.40 28.15 10.57
N GLY A 445 -29.15 28.64 9.35
CA GLY A 445 -30.16 28.66 8.29
C GLY A 445 -30.61 27.23 7.90
N PRO A 446 -31.69 27.09 7.11
CA PRO A 446 -32.11 25.80 6.58
C PRO A 446 -30.93 25.07 5.90
N LYS A 447 -30.76 23.77 6.18
CA LYS A 447 -29.68 22.90 5.65
C LYS A 447 -28.24 23.26 6.09
N GLN A 448 -28.08 23.87 7.26
CA GLN A 448 -26.78 24.05 7.90
C GLN A 448 -26.75 23.44 9.31
N LEU A 449 -25.67 22.74 9.65
CA LEU A 449 -25.41 22.23 10.99
C LEU A 449 -24.41 23.14 11.70
N CYS A 450 -24.67 23.45 12.97
CA CYS A 450 -23.65 24.07 13.80
C CYS A 450 -22.60 23.00 14.15
N LYS A 451 -21.38 23.17 13.66
CA LYS A 451 -20.22 22.38 14.09
C LYS A 451 -19.16 23.31 14.68
N VAL A 452 -18.46 22.82 15.68
CA VAL A 452 -17.29 23.50 16.23
C VAL A 452 -16.10 23.12 15.35
N LEU A 453 -15.67 24.03 14.47
CA LEU A 453 -14.50 23.88 13.63
C LEU A 453 -13.49 24.94 14.02
N ASP A 454 -12.23 24.54 14.25
CA ASP A 454 -11.15 25.43 14.69
C ASP A 454 -11.54 26.31 15.90
N GLY A 455 -12.24 25.73 16.87
CA GLY A 455 -12.70 26.43 18.08
C GLY A 455 -13.86 27.42 17.87
N GLN A 456 -14.43 27.52 16.66
CA GLN A 456 -15.58 28.39 16.37
C GLN A 456 -16.85 27.60 16.02
N ALA A 457 -17.98 27.97 16.61
CA ALA A 457 -19.30 27.46 16.23
C ALA A 457 -19.65 28.03 14.86
N ARG A 458 -19.56 27.23 13.80
CA ARG A 458 -19.85 27.62 12.41
C ARG A 458 -21.05 26.87 11.90
N CYS A 459 -21.90 27.59 11.17
CA CYS A 459 -22.96 26.97 10.38
C CYS A 459 -22.32 26.41 9.12
N VAL A 460 -22.03 25.11 9.11
CA VAL A 460 -21.51 24.40 7.95
C VAL A 460 -22.67 23.81 7.16
N ALA A 461 -22.51 23.67 5.85
CA ALA A 461 -23.48 22.96 5.02
C ALA A 461 -23.74 21.55 5.60
N ALA A 462 -25.01 21.16 5.67
CA ALA A 462 -25.42 19.87 6.23
C ALA A 462 -24.95 18.68 5.38
N SER A 463 -24.63 17.58 6.09
CA SER A 463 -24.51 16.17 5.68
C SER A 463 -24.05 15.86 4.25
N VAL A 464 -22.79 15.42 4.12
CA VAL A 464 -22.39 14.53 3.03
C VAL A 464 -23.06 13.18 3.26
N ALA A 465 -23.72 12.60 2.25
CA ALA A 465 -24.19 11.22 2.31
C ALA A 465 -23.19 10.29 1.62
N THR A 466 -23.06 9.07 2.13
CA THR A 466 -22.12 8.09 1.60
C THR A 466 -22.82 6.80 1.22
N CYS A 467 -22.82 6.48 -0.07
CA CYS A 467 -23.20 5.18 -0.60
C CYS A 467 -21.98 4.23 -0.57
N ARG A 468 -22.20 2.94 -0.31
CA ARG A 468 -21.12 1.94 -0.20
C ARG A 468 -21.48 0.64 -0.92
N ALA A 469 -20.45 0.00 -1.47
CA ALA A 469 -20.46 -1.40 -1.89
C ALA A 469 -19.29 -2.10 -1.18
N GLN A 470 -19.60 -3.03 -0.27
CA GLN A 470 -18.64 -3.66 0.64
C GLN A 470 -18.51 -5.14 0.30
N GLY A 471 -17.67 -5.42 -0.70
CA GLY A 471 -17.83 -6.68 -1.42
C GLY A 471 -19.10 -6.67 -2.26
N ASP A 472 -19.35 -7.76 -2.97
CA ASP A 472 -20.66 -8.05 -3.51
C ASP A 472 -21.08 -9.41 -2.88
N PRO A 473 -22.23 -9.39 -2.16
CA PRO A 473 -23.43 -8.66 -2.54
C PRO A 473 -23.75 -7.35 -1.84
N HIS A 474 -22.98 -6.86 -0.85
CA HIS A 474 -23.51 -5.88 0.12
C HIS A 474 -23.45 -4.41 -0.34
N TYR A 475 -24.63 -3.80 -0.53
CA TYR A 475 -24.78 -2.37 -0.88
C TYR A 475 -25.50 -1.59 0.22
N THR A 476 -25.14 -0.31 0.35
CA THR A 476 -25.85 0.69 1.17
C THR A 476 -26.01 1.98 0.36
N THR A 477 -27.26 2.41 0.17
CA THR A 477 -27.61 3.63 -0.57
C THR A 477 -27.24 4.91 0.20
N PHE A 478 -27.38 6.08 -0.43
CA PHE A 478 -27.16 7.37 0.24
C PHE A 478 -28.09 7.58 1.44
N ASP A 479 -29.31 7.05 1.38
CA ASP A 479 -30.32 7.19 2.44
C ASP A 479 -30.28 6.04 3.45
N GLY A 480 -29.33 5.11 3.29
CA GLY A 480 -29.02 4.05 4.25
C GLY A 480 -29.78 2.74 4.04
N ARG A 481 -30.51 2.58 2.93
CA ARG A 481 -31.12 1.30 2.56
C ARG A 481 -30.03 0.29 2.23
N ARG A 482 -30.11 -0.86 2.89
CA ARG A 482 -29.21 -1.99 2.67
C ARG A 482 -29.86 -3.02 1.76
N TYR A 483 -29.07 -3.60 0.88
CA TYR A 483 -29.52 -4.68 0.02
C TYR A 483 -28.36 -5.50 -0.53
N ASP A 484 -28.69 -6.71 -0.95
CA ASP A 484 -27.75 -7.69 -1.45
C ASP A 484 -28.04 -7.99 -2.93
N MET A 485 -27.02 -7.92 -3.79
CA MET A 485 -27.13 -8.23 -5.21
C MET A 485 -25.84 -8.82 -5.78
N MET A 486 -25.95 -9.94 -6.51
CA MET A 486 -24.84 -10.82 -6.95
C MET A 486 -24.52 -10.76 -8.45
N GLY A 487 -24.82 -9.64 -9.12
CA GLY A 487 -24.63 -9.56 -10.55
C GLY A 487 -23.20 -9.22 -10.94
N THR A 488 -22.78 -9.67 -12.12
CA THR A 488 -21.40 -9.53 -12.65
C THR A 488 -21.29 -8.54 -13.81
N CYS A 489 -22.35 -7.82 -14.11
CA CYS A 489 -22.39 -6.88 -15.22
C CYS A 489 -21.77 -5.53 -14.84
N LEU A 490 -21.77 -4.61 -15.80
CA LEU A 490 -21.51 -3.19 -15.59
C LEU A 490 -22.80 -2.51 -15.11
N TYR A 491 -22.74 -1.70 -14.05
CA TYR A 491 -23.88 -1.01 -13.46
C TYR A 491 -23.61 0.48 -13.22
N SER A 492 -24.67 1.29 -13.30
CA SER A 492 -24.65 2.71 -12.90
C SER A 492 -24.84 2.81 -11.37
N MET A 493 -23.80 3.22 -10.65
CA MET A 493 -23.86 3.40 -9.19
C MET A 493 -24.56 4.69 -8.82
N ALA A 494 -24.12 5.80 -9.43
CA ALA A 494 -24.71 7.11 -9.23
C ALA A 494 -24.41 7.99 -10.43
N GLU A 495 -25.41 8.69 -10.95
CA GLU A 495 -25.26 9.73 -11.95
C GLU A 495 -26.18 10.92 -11.67
N LEU A 496 -25.88 12.06 -12.29
CA LEU A 496 -26.77 13.23 -12.22
C LEU A 496 -27.98 12.99 -13.12
N CYS A 497 -29.19 12.99 -12.55
CA CYS A 497 -30.44 12.69 -13.26
C CYS A 497 -31.40 13.89 -13.30
N SER A 498 -30.89 15.06 -12.92
CA SER A 498 -31.61 16.33 -12.91
C SER A 498 -31.32 17.14 -14.17
N ASP A 499 -32.32 17.92 -14.60
CA ASP A 499 -32.17 18.94 -15.63
C ASP A 499 -31.51 20.24 -15.11
N ASP A 500 -31.11 20.29 -13.84
CA ASP A 500 -30.44 21.44 -13.24
C ASP A 500 -29.02 21.65 -13.82
N GLN A 501 -28.92 22.56 -14.78
CA GLN A 501 -27.66 22.92 -15.43
C GLN A 501 -26.64 23.61 -14.52
N THR A 502 -27.00 23.95 -13.27
CA THR A 502 -26.05 24.50 -12.30
C THR A 502 -25.20 23.41 -11.64
N LEU A 503 -25.60 22.15 -11.72
CA LEU A 503 -24.87 21.01 -11.18
C LEU A 503 -23.95 20.38 -12.24
N PRO A 504 -22.69 20.06 -11.90
CA PRO A 504 -21.79 19.37 -12.84
C PRO A 504 -22.28 17.96 -13.15
N ALA A 505 -22.35 17.62 -14.44
CA ALA A 505 -22.63 16.25 -14.88
C ALA A 505 -21.51 15.29 -14.46
N PHE A 506 -21.90 14.13 -13.93
CA PHE A 506 -20.99 13.04 -13.59
C PHE A 506 -21.71 11.69 -13.69
N SER A 507 -20.93 10.61 -13.85
CA SER A 507 -21.39 9.23 -13.62
C SER A 507 -20.32 8.44 -12.88
N VAL A 508 -20.77 7.50 -12.03
CA VAL A 508 -19.92 6.49 -11.40
C VAL A 508 -20.47 5.12 -11.76
N GLU A 509 -19.63 4.30 -12.40
CA GLU A 509 -19.98 3.00 -12.95
C GLU A 509 -19.12 1.91 -12.28
N THR A 510 -19.66 0.72 -12.07
CA THR A 510 -18.93 -0.41 -11.52
C THR A 510 -19.14 -1.67 -12.33
N LYS A 511 -18.07 -2.45 -12.54
CA LYS A 511 -18.16 -3.81 -13.08
C LYS A 511 -17.74 -4.80 -12.00
N ASN A 512 -18.59 -5.79 -11.78
CA ASN A 512 -18.38 -6.84 -10.80
C ASN A 512 -17.81 -8.10 -11.46
N GLU A 513 -17.04 -8.89 -10.71
CA GLU A 513 -16.45 -10.13 -11.22
C GLU A 513 -16.48 -11.27 -10.20
N HIS A 514 -16.54 -12.50 -10.70
CA HIS A 514 -16.37 -13.70 -9.90
C HIS A 514 -14.89 -13.98 -9.61
N ARG A 515 -14.59 -14.46 -8.40
CA ARG A 515 -13.23 -14.78 -7.94
C ARG A 515 -13.11 -16.25 -7.56
N GLY A 516 -13.04 -17.13 -8.56
CA GLY A 516 -12.95 -18.57 -8.37
C GLY A 516 -14.26 -19.27 -7.95
N SER A 517 -15.21 -18.53 -7.37
CA SER A 517 -16.58 -18.96 -7.09
C SER A 517 -17.57 -18.16 -7.94
N ARG A 518 -18.59 -18.84 -8.49
CA ARG A 518 -19.73 -18.19 -9.16
C ARG A 518 -20.88 -17.80 -8.22
N ARG A 519 -20.68 -18.01 -6.91
CA ARG A 519 -21.74 -17.78 -5.91
C ARG A 519 -21.73 -16.39 -5.29
N VAL A 520 -20.62 -15.66 -5.48
CA VAL A 520 -20.40 -14.28 -5.03
C VAL A 520 -19.61 -13.54 -6.10
N SER A 521 -19.86 -12.25 -6.20
CA SER A 521 -19.12 -11.35 -7.07
C SER A 521 -18.51 -10.23 -6.24
N TYR A 522 -17.64 -9.44 -6.85
CA TYR A 522 -16.96 -8.35 -6.16
C TYR A 522 -16.70 -7.24 -7.16
N VAL A 523 -16.77 -5.99 -6.72
CA VAL A 523 -16.37 -4.83 -7.54
C VAL A 523 -14.94 -5.04 -8.04
N GLY A 524 -14.78 -5.18 -9.36
CA GLY A 524 -13.49 -5.41 -10.02
C GLY A 524 -12.98 -4.19 -10.79
N LEU A 525 -13.88 -3.28 -11.15
CA LEU A 525 -13.58 -2.05 -11.88
C LEU A 525 -14.54 -0.94 -11.43
N VAL A 526 -14.00 0.24 -11.17
CA VAL A 526 -14.77 1.47 -10.88
C VAL A 526 -14.40 2.50 -11.92
N THR A 527 -15.38 3.10 -12.61
CA THR A 527 -15.15 4.16 -13.60
C THR A 527 -15.89 5.43 -13.18
N VAL A 528 -15.18 6.54 -13.09
CA VAL A 528 -15.74 7.87 -12.81
C VAL A 528 -15.62 8.73 -14.07
N ARG A 529 -16.74 9.29 -14.54
CA ARG A 529 -16.78 10.21 -15.68
C ARG A 529 -17.19 11.59 -15.23
N ALA A 530 -16.36 12.59 -15.52
CA ALA A 530 -16.64 13.99 -15.27
C ALA A 530 -15.67 14.87 -16.07
N TYR A 531 -16.07 16.09 -16.41
CA TYR A 531 -15.21 17.05 -17.12
C TYR A 531 -14.56 16.51 -18.40
N SER A 532 -15.30 15.69 -19.15
CA SER A 532 -14.83 15.01 -20.38
C SER A 532 -13.66 14.04 -20.17
N HIS A 533 -13.38 13.65 -18.92
CA HIS A 533 -12.41 12.60 -18.60
C HIS A 533 -13.12 11.35 -18.09
N ALA A 534 -12.51 10.19 -18.38
CA ALA A 534 -12.90 8.91 -17.80
C ALA A 534 -11.74 8.35 -16.98
N VAL A 535 -11.97 8.11 -15.69
CA VAL A 535 -10.98 7.55 -14.77
C VAL A 535 -11.46 6.20 -14.29
N SER A 536 -10.76 5.13 -14.67
CA SER A 536 -11.05 3.78 -14.20
C SER A 536 -9.99 3.26 -13.22
N LEU A 537 -10.45 2.68 -12.12
CA LEU A 537 -9.66 2.03 -11.08
C LEU A 537 -9.95 0.53 -11.13
N ALA A 538 -8.97 -0.27 -11.51
CA ALA A 538 -9.12 -1.72 -11.70
C ALA A 538 -8.50 -2.50 -10.53
N ARG A 539 -9.09 -3.65 -10.20
CA ARG A 539 -8.60 -4.53 -9.16
C ARG A 539 -7.14 -4.92 -9.37
N GLY A 540 -6.36 -4.89 -8.29
CA GLY A 540 -4.94 -5.28 -8.28
C GLY A 540 -3.99 -4.27 -8.94
N GLU A 541 -4.49 -3.21 -9.57
CA GLU A 541 -3.66 -2.15 -10.17
C GLU A 541 -3.30 -1.06 -9.15
N VAL A 542 -2.82 -1.46 -7.96
CA VAL A 542 -2.51 -0.56 -6.84
C VAL A 542 -1.58 0.58 -7.29
N GLY A 543 -1.98 1.82 -7.02
CA GLY A 543 -1.22 3.02 -7.38
C GLY A 543 -1.23 3.39 -8.87
N PHE A 544 -2.12 2.78 -9.65
CA PHE A 544 -2.41 3.14 -11.04
C PHE A 544 -3.89 3.51 -11.23
N ALA A 545 -4.16 4.29 -12.28
CA ALA A 545 -5.48 4.51 -12.84
C ALA A 545 -5.42 4.47 -14.37
N ARG A 546 -6.53 4.09 -15.01
CA ARG A 546 -6.70 4.19 -16.47
C ARG A 546 -7.44 5.49 -16.75
N ILE A 547 -6.73 6.48 -17.27
CA ILE A 547 -7.24 7.84 -17.51
C ILE A 547 -7.35 8.03 -19.03
N ASP A 548 -8.57 8.22 -19.52
CA ASP A 548 -8.90 8.32 -20.94
C ASP A 548 -8.34 7.13 -21.74
N SER A 549 -8.57 5.94 -21.20
CA SER A 549 -8.08 4.66 -21.74
C SER A 549 -6.54 4.52 -21.78
N GLN A 550 -5.79 5.37 -21.07
CA GLN A 550 -4.34 5.26 -20.93
C GLN A 550 -3.97 4.93 -19.49
N ARG A 551 -3.01 4.01 -19.29
CA ARG A 551 -2.53 3.70 -17.94
C ARG A 551 -1.65 4.83 -17.42
N SER A 552 -1.94 5.32 -16.22
CA SER A 552 -1.22 6.39 -15.53
C SER A 552 -0.79 5.94 -14.14
N HIS A 553 0.36 6.41 -13.68
CA HIS A 553 0.71 6.33 -12.26
C HIS A 553 -0.15 7.33 -11.46
N LEU A 554 -0.18 7.20 -10.14
CA LEU A 554 -0.80 8.17 -9.24
C LEU A 554 0.26 8.98 -8.47
N PRO A 555 -0.03 10.23 -8.08
CA PRO A 555 -1.28 10.98 -8.29
C PRO A 555 -1.36 11.70 -9.65
N ALA A 556 -2.56 11.84 -10.19
CA ALA A 556 -2.89 12.57 -11.42
C ALA A 556 -3.84 13.75 -11.13
N SER A 557 -3.73 14.80 -11.95
CA SER A 557 -4.55 16.01 -11.83
C SER A 557 -5.02 16.45 -13.21
N LEU A 558 -6.32 16.36 -13.44
CA LEU A 558 -6.98 16.59 -14.73
C LEU A 558 -7.84 17.86 -14.66
N ALA A 559 -8.24 18.36 -15.83
CA ALA A 559 -9.10 19.53 -15.95
C ALA A 559 -8.66 20.73 -15.07
N GLU A 560 -7.36 21.03 -15.09
CA GLU A 560 -6.72 22.10 -14.29
C GLU A 560 -6.84 21.91 -12.76
N GLY A 561 -6.91 20.66 -12.30
CA GLY A 561 -7.02 20.31 -10.89
C GLY A 561 -8.45 20.32 -10.36
N ARG A 562 -9.45 20.30 -11.24
CA ARG A 562 -10.85 20.08 -10.85
C ARG A 562 -11.18 18.61 -10.61
N LEU A 563 -10.40 17.71 -11.20
CA LEU A 563 -10.48 16.26 -10.97
C LEU A 563 -9.09 15.76 -10.57
N ARG A 564 -8.97 15.25 -9.35
CA ARG A 564 -7.73 14.65 -8.83
C ARG A 564 -7.92 13.16 -8.61
N VAL A 565 -6.88 12.39 -8.93
CA VAL A 565 -6.84 10.95 -8.68
C VAL A 565 -5.56 10.67 -7.89
N TYR A 566 -5.66 10.15 -6.69
CA TYR A 566 -4.49 9.92 -5.83
C TYR A 566 -4.70 8.74 -4.90
N GLN A 567 -3.63 8.29 -4.26
CA GLN A 567 -3.68 7.23 -3.26
C GLN A 567 -3.65 7.85 -1.85
N SER A 568 -4.57 7.42 -1.00
CA SER A 568 -4.64 7.78 0.42
C SER A 568 -4.72 6.50 1.25
N GLY A 569 -3.68 6.22 2.02
CA GLY A 569 -3.56 4.96 2.77
C GLY A 569 -3.56 3.76 1.82
N THR A 570 -4.51 2.85 2.03
CA THR A 570 -4.70 1.65 1.20
C THR A 570 -5.67 1.83 0.03
N ARG A 571 -6.16 3.06 -0.21
CA ARG A 571 -7.26 3.30 -1.16
C ARG A 571 -6.90 4.31 -2.24
N ALA A 572 -7.45 4.10 -3.43
CA ALA A 572 -7.55 5.09 -4.47
C ALA A 572 -8.63 6.10 -4.09
N VAL A 573 -8.41 7.37 -4.42
CA VAL A 573 -9.38 8.46 -4.24
C VAL A 573 -9.50 9.23 -5.54
N VAL A 574 -10.72 9.33 -6.06
CA VAL A 574 -11.10 10.29 -7.11
C VAL A 574 -11.84 11.42 -6.40
N GLU A 575 -11.28 12.62 -6.44
CA GLU A 575 -11.82 13.80 -5.76
C GLU A 575 -12.10 14.90 -6.79
N LEU A 576 -13.34 15.39 -6.80
CA LEU A 576 -13.79 16.47 -7.66
C LEU A 576 -14.05 17.74 -6.86
N ASP A 577 -13.79 18.89 -7.49
CA ASP A 577 -13.94 20.22 -6.89
C ASP A 577 -15.37 20.55 -6.41
N PHE A 578 -16.40 19.97 -7.02
CA PHE A 578 -17.79 20.11 -6.55
C PHE A 578 -18.13 19.20 -5.36
N GLY A 579 -17.17 18.40 -4.87
CA GLY A 579 -17.28 17.67 -3.61
C GLY A 579 -17.67 16.19 -3.72
N LEU A 580 -17.81 15.63 -4.93
CA LEU A 580 -17.87 14.17 -5.10
C LEU A 580 -16.51 13.55 -4.76
N VAL A 581 -16.53 12.57 -3.86
CA VAL A 581 -15.36 11.77 -3.48
C VAL A 581 -15.69 10.29 -3.67
N VAL A 582 -14.91 9.61 -4.50
CA VAL A 582 -15.03 8.16 -4.73
C VAL A 582 -13.78 7.47 -4.21
N THR A 583 -13.93 6.45 -3.36
CA THR A 583 -12.79 5.67 -2.85
C THR A 583 -12.91 4.18 -3.17
N TYR A 584 -11.82 3.56 -3.59
CA TYR A 584 -11.75 2.13 -3.93
C TYR A 584 -10.46 1.52 -3.40
N ASP A 585 -10.49 0.33 -2.81
CA ASP A 585 -9.32 -0.32 -2.20
C ASP A 585 -8.46 -1.16 -3.17
N TRP A 586 -8.72 -1.06 -4.48
CA TRP A 586 -8.16 -1.96 -5.50
C TRP A 586 -8.48 -3.44 -5.27
N ASP A 587 -9.44 -3.74 -4.39
CA ASP A 587 -9.92 -5.08 -4.17
C ASP A 587 -11.43 -5.14 -4.36
N ALA A 588 -12.26 -4.79 -3.38
CA ALA A 588 -13.71 -5.02 -3.45
C ALA A 588 -14.55 -3.93 -2.76
N GLN A 589 -13.95 -2.97 -2.06
CA GLN A 589 -14.68 -1.98 -1.28
C GLN A 589 -14.73 -0.67 -2.03
N LEU A 590 -15.93 -0.14 -2.22
CA LEU A 590 -16.21 1.14 -2.86
C LEU A 590 -17.05 2.02 -1.94
N ALA A 591 -16.73 3.31 -1.87
CA ALA A 591 -17.55 4.33 -1.23
C ALA A 591 -17.66 5.58 -2.11
N LEU A 592 -18.86 6.13 -2.22
CA LEU A 592 -19.18 7.37 -2.95
C LEU A 592 -19.78 8.36 -1.96
N SER A 593 -19.20 9.55 -1.87
CA SER A 593 -19.67 10.61 -0.99
C SER A 593 -20.12 11.83 -1.77
N LEU A 594 -21.35 12.29 -1.53
CA LEU A 594 -21.95 13.46 -2.20
C LEU A 594 -22.42 14.53 -1.21
N PRO A 595 -22.20 15.82 -1.49
CA PRO A 595 -22.75 16.90 -0.68
C PRO A 595 -24.28 17.05 -0.83
N ALA A 596 -24.95 17.58 0.20
CA ALA A 596 -26.42 17.76 0.24
C ALA A 596 -27.04 18.65 -0.85
N HIS A 597 -26.27 19.36 -1.68
CA HIS A 597 -26.82 20.08 -2.82
C HIS A 597 -27.19 19.14 -4.00
N PHE A 598 -26.71 17.89 -3.99
CA PHE A 598 -27.16 16.82 -4.89
C PHE A 598 -28.38 16.05 -4.37
N GLN A 599 -28.93 16.43 -3.21
CA GLN A 599 -30.05 15.72 -2.59
C GLN A 599 -31.27 15.72 -3.53
N GLY A 600 -31.77 14.53 -3.87
CA GLY A 600 -32.87 14.32 -4.81
C GLY A 600 -32.54 14.63 -6.27
N GLN A 601 -31.27 14.79 -6.63
CA GLN A 601 -30.82 15.14 -7.99
C GLN A 601 -30.07 14.00 -8.70
N VAL A 602 -29.84 12.89 -7.99
CA VAL A 602 -29.07 11.74 -8.47
C VAL A 602 -29.96 10.52 -8.58
N CYS A 603 -29.52 9.53 -9.36
CA CYS A 603 -30.15 8.22 -9.46
C CYS A 603 -29.10 7.14 -9.77
N GLY A 604 -29.48 5.87 -9.68
CA GLY A 604 -28.60 4.71 -9.81
C GLY A 604 -28.73 3.74 -8.63
N LEU A 605 -27.83 2.75 -8.56
CA LEU A 605 -27.80 1.75 -7.47
C LEU A 605 -27.62 2.35 -6.06
N CYS A 606 -27.11 3.58 -5.95
CA CYS A 606 -26.98 4.32 -4.71
C CYS A 606 -28.27 5.03 -4.25
N GLY A 607 -29.37 4.86 -4.97
CA GLY A 607 -30.65 5.50 -4.66
C GLY A 607 -30.73 6.94 -5.15
N ASN A 608 -31.78 7.65 -4.74
CA ASN A 608 -32.07 9.00 -5.21
C ASN A 608 -31.54 10.12 -4.29
N TYR A 609 -31.01 9.73 -3.11
CA TYR A 609 -30.47 10.63 -2.10
C TYR A 609 -31.49 11.69 -1.66
N ASN A 610 -32.73 11.32 -1.36
CA ASN A 610 -33.76 12.26 -0.92
C ASN A 610 -33.99 12.24 0.61
N GLY A 611 -33.42 11.25 1.31
CA GLY A 611 -33.53 11.03 2.75
C GLY A 611 -34.56 9.95 3.14
N ASP A 612 -35.21 9.29 2.18
CA ASP A 612 -36.18 8.22 2.38
C ASP A 612 -35.65 6.89 1.82
N PRO A 613 -35.12 6.00 2.67
CA PRO A 613 -34.63 4.71 2.18
C PRO A 613 -35.72 3.84 1.53
N THR A 614 -37.01 4.10 1.77
CA THR A 614 -38.08 3.23 1.25
C THR A 614 -38.30 3.37 -0.24
N ASP A 615 -37.86 4.46 -0.86
CA ASP A 615 -38.01 4.72 -2.29
C ASP A 615 -36.69 4.61 -3.09
N ASP A 616 -35.60 4.15 -2.47
CA ASP A 616 -34.30 4.06 -3.18
C ASP A 616 -34.27 3.08 -4.36
N PHE A 617 -35.21 2.13 -4.44
CA PHE A 617 -35.27 1.14 -5.53
C PHE A 617 -36.07 1.66 -6.74
N LEU A 618 -35.73 2.85 -7.23
CA LEU A 618 -36.32 3.41 -8.46
C LEU A 618 -35.57 2.90 -9.68
N THR A 619 -36.30 2.45 -10.69
CA THR A 619 -35.75 2.13 -12.02
C THR A 619 -35.42 3.42 -12.80
N PRO A 620 -34.71 3.35 -13.93
CA PRO A 620 -34.49 4.51 -14.81
C PRO A 620 -35.78 5.21 -15.28
N ASP A 621 -36.89 4.47 -15.32
CA ASP A 621 -38.22 4.98 -15.68
C ASP A 621 -38.98 5.59 -14.49
N TRP A 622 -38.34 5.74 -13.32
CA TRP A 622 -38.90 6.27 -12.08
C TRP A 622 -40.02 5.40 -11.48
N GLU A 623 -39.99 4.09 -11.74
CA GLU A 623 -40.90 3.12 -11.13
C GLU A 623 -40.24 2.40 -9.95
N GLN A 624 -41.01 2.09 -8.92
CA GLN A 624 -40.52 1.35 -7.76
C GLN A 624 -40.36 -0.14 -8.11
N ALA A 625 -39.13 -0.63 -8.12
CA ALA A 625 -38.85 -2.05 -8.31
C ALA A 625 -39.32 -2.87 -7.08
N PRO A 626 -39.84 -4.10 -7.30
CA PRO A 626 -40.39 -4.93 -6.23
C PRO A 626 -39.31 -5.56 -5.34
N ASP A 627 -38.10 -5.76 -5.86
CA ASP A 627 -36.97 -6.32 -5.12
C ASP A 627 -35.61 -5.79 -5.63
N ALA A 628 -34.55 -6.16 -4.92
CA ALA A 628 -33.18 -5.69 -5.19
C ALA A 628 -32.60 -6.21 -6.51
N VAL A 629 -33.04 -7.38 -6.98
CA VAL A 629 -32.52 -8.00 -8.21
C VAL A 629 -33.12 -7.30 -9.42
N GLU A 630 -34.43 -7.07 -9.43
CA GLU A 630 -35.08 -6.29 -10.49
C GLU A 630 -34.59 -4.84 -10.50
N PHE A 631 -34.45 -4.23 -9.31
CA PHE A 631 -33.84 -2.90 -9.18
C PHE A 631 -32.45 -2.85 -9.83
N ALA A 632 -31.55 -3.77 -9.46
CA ALA A 632 -30.19 -3.70 -9.94
C ALA A 632 -30.05 -4.06 -11.43
N SER A 633 -30.85 -5.01 -11.91
CA SER A 633 -30.92 -5.36 -13.34
C SER A 633 -31.36 -4.17 -14.19
N SER A 634 -32.25 -3.31 -13.68
CA SER A 634 -32.69 -2.10 -14.39
C SER A 634 -31.60 -1.04 -14.59
N TRP A 635 -30.55 -1.05 -13.75
CA TRP A 635 -29.40 -0.13 -13.82
C TRP A 635 -28.18 -0.71 -14.54
N LYS A 636 -28.37 -1.83 -15.26
CA LYS A 636 -27.33 -2.49 -16.04
C LYS A 636 -26.97 -1.68 -17.29
N LEU A 637 -25.67 -1.56 -17.55
CA LEU A 637 -25.11 -0.92 -18.73
C LEU A 637 -24.59 -1.99 -19.71
N ASP A 638 -24.71 -1.72 -21.01
CA ASP A 638 -24.16 -2.60 -22.04
C ASP A 638 -22.65 -2.37 -22.21
N ASP A 639 -21.86 -3.42 -21.99
CA ASP A 639 -20.41 -3.43 -22.17
C ASP A 639 -19.94 -4.54 -23.12
N GLU A 640 -20.84 -5.06 -23.95
CA GLU A 640 -20.63 -6.19 -24.87
C GLU A 640 -20.28 -7.53 -24.17
N ASP A 641 -20.38 -7.60 -22.84
CA ASP A 641 -20.21 -8.84 -22.07
C ASP A 641 -21.56 -9.56 -21.89
N TYR A 642 -22.04 -10.18 -22.97
CA TYR A 642 -23.28 -10.96 -22.97
C TYR A 642 -23.23 -12.20 -22.05
N LEU A 643 -22.11 -12.48 -21.39
CA LEU A 643 -21.91 -13.60 -20.48
C LEU A 643 -22.04 -13.20 -19.00
N CYS A 644 -22.28 -11.94 -18.69
CA CYS A 644 -22.52 -11.51 -17.32
C CYS A 644 -23.88 -12.01 -16.79
N GLU A 645 -23.91 -12.40 -15.52
CA GLU A 645 -25.09 -12.93 -14.82
C GLU A 645 -25.71 -11.84 -13.93
N ASP A 646 -27.04 -11.76 -13.86
CA ASP A 646 -27.76 -10.74 -13.06
C ASP A 646 -27.86 -11.09 -11.56
N GLY A 647 -27.44 -12.31 -11.17
CA GLY A 647 -27.44 -12.76 -9.78
C GLY A 647 -27.22 -14.26 -9.64
N CYS A 648 -27.37 -14.77 -8.42
CA CYS A 648 -27.34 -16.20 -8.14
C CYS A 648 -28.69 -16.84 -8.58
N GLN A 649 -28.66 -17.82 -9.49
CA GLN A 649 -29.89 -18.51 -9.94
C GLN A 649 -30.49 -19.43 -8.83
N ASN A 650 -31.20 -18.85 -7.86
CA ASN A 650 -31.89 -19.51 -6.73
C ASN A 650 -31.00 -20.32 -5.74
N ASN A 651 -29.68 -20.19 -5.82
CA ASN A 651 -28.71 -20.94 -5.00
C ASN A 651 -27.68 -20.01 -4.31
N CYS A 652 -28.11 -18.85 -3.83
CA CYS A 652 -27.23 -17.97 -3.06
C CYS A 652 -26.71 -18.70 -1.81
N PRO A 653 -25.41 -18.55 -1.47
CA PRO A 653 -24.87 -19.09 -0.25
C PRO A 653 -25.65 -18.58 0.97
N SER A 654 -25.90 -19.45 1.94
CA SER A 654 -26.44 -19.09 3.24
C SER A 654 -25.59 -19.73 4.33
N CYS A 655 -25.47 -19.06 5.47
CA CYS A 655 -24.76 -19.61 6.61
C CYS A 655 -25.68 -20.53 7.44
N THR A 656 -25.16 -21.68 7.90
CA THR A 656 -25.89 -22.47 8.91
C THR A 656 -25.81 -21.79 10.28
N PRO A 657 -26.77 -22.02 11.20
CA PRO A 657 -26.74 -21.41 12.54
C PRO A 657 -25.43 -21.68 13.31
N ASP A 658 -24.90 -22.90 13.23
CA ASP A 658 -23.66 -23.27 13.92
C ASP A 658 -22.43 -22.54 13.35
N GLN A 659 -22.38 -22.35 12.03
CA GLN A 659 -21.33 -21.58 11.37
C GLN A 659 -21.42 -20.10 11.75
N ALA A 660 -22.63 -19.52 11.73
CA ALA A 660 -22.85 -18.13 12.09
C ALA A 660 -22.39 -17.86 13.53
N GLN A 661 -22.82 -18.72 14.47
CA GLN A 661 -22.42 -18.61 15.88
C GLN A 661 -20.90 -18.73 16.06
N HIS A 662 -20.23 -19.58 15.28
CA HIS A 662 -18.78 -19.69 15.31
C HIS A 662 -18.09 -18.39 14.86
N TYR A 663 -18.52 -17.80 13.74
CA TYR A 663 -17.94 -16.58 13.18
C TYR A 663 -18.28 -15.31 13.96
N GLU A 664 -19.38 -15.30 14.72
CA GLU A 664 -19.70 -14.26 15.71
C GLU A 664 -18.74 -14.24 16.92
N GLY A 665 -17.81 -15.19 17.01
CA GLY A 665 -16.78 -15.23 18.05
C GLY A 665 -15.95 -13.94 18.15
N SER A 666 -15.52 -13.62 19.37
CA SER A 666 -14.78 -12.39 19.73
C SER A 666 -13.46 -12.17 18.95
N ARG A 667 -12.82 -13.23 18.46
CA ARG A 667 -11.58 -13.13 17.65
C ARG A 667 -11.79 -13.12 16.14
N LEU A 668 -13.06 -13.12 15.70
CA LEU A 668 -13.49 -13.10 14.31
C LEU A 668 -14.38 -11.87 14.09
N CYS A 669 -15.60 -12.03 13.58
CA CYS A 669 -16.48 -10.90 13.30
C CYS A 669 -16.99 -10.21 14.57
N GLY A 670 -17.10 -10.94 15.68
CA GLY A 670 -17.50 -10.38 16.99
C GLY A 670 -16.55 -9.32 17.54
N MET A 671 -15.36 -9.13 16.94
CA MET A 671 -14.46 -8.03 17.28
C MET A 671 -15.10 -6.65 17.04
N LEU A 672 -16.01 -6.53 16.05
CA LEU A 672 -16.68 -5.28 15.69
C LEU A 672 -17.60 -4.74 16.79
N THR A 673 -18.10 -5.62 17.67
CA THR A 673 -19.11 -5.28 18.69
C THR A 673 -18.56 -5.26 20.11
N GLN A 674 -17.25 -5.51 20.28
CA GLN A 674 -16.62 -5.57 21.60
C GLN A 674 -16.60 -4.22 22.31
N PRO A 675 -17.10 -4.12 23.56
CA PRO A 675 -17.11 -2.88 24.32
C PRO A 675 -15.72 -2.29 24.57
N ASP A 676 -14.73 -3.15 24.82
CA ASP A 676 -13.32 -2.76 25.09
C ASP A 676 -12.39 -3.17 23.92
N GLY A 677 -12.96 -3.34 22.71
CA GLY A 677 -12.23 -3.76 21.52
C GLY A 677 -11.63 -2.58 20.74
N PRO A 678 -10.79 -2.85 19.71
CA PRO A 678 -10.13 -1.80 18.92
C PRO A 678 -11.11 -0.86 18.20
N PHE A 679 -12.35 -1.32 17.98
CA PHE A 679 -13.42 -0.61 17.31
C PHE A 679 -14.39 0.14 18.25
N ALA A 680 -14.19 0.06 19.57
CA ALA A 680 -15.12 0.61 20.57
C ALA A 680 -15.41 2.11 20.36
N VAL A 681 -14.38 2.89 19.97
CA VAL A 681 -14.45 4.33 19.74
C VAL A 681 -15.39 4.75 18.59
N CYS A 682 -15.72 3.83 17.69
CA CYS A 682 -16.53 4.12 16.51
C CYS A 682 -18.02 3.76 16.68
N ARG A 683 -18.33 2.88 17.64
CA ARG A 683 -19.68 2.31 17.83
C ARG A 683 -20.75 3.36 18.08
N ASP A 684 -20.39 4.47 18.73
CA ASP A 684 -21.35 5.54 19.04
C ASP A 684 -21.69 6.40 17.81
N ALA A 685 -20.85 6.37 16.77
CA ALA A 685 -21.05 7.09 15.52
C ALA A 685 -21.58 6.19 14.38
N LEU A 686 -21.26 4.90 14.40
CA LEU A 686 -21.66 3.93 13.37
C LEU A 686 -22.08 2.61 14.02
N ASP A 687 -23.24 2.08 13.64
CA ASP A 687 -23.74 0.79 14.16
C ASP A 687 -22.93 -0.39 13.58
N PRO A 688 -22.24 -1.20 14.42
CA PRO A 688 -21.48 -2.36 13.96
C PRO A 688 -22.33 -3.57 13.57
N GLN A 689 -23.62 -3.63 13.95
CA GLN A 689 -24.47 -4.83 13.74
C GLN A 689 -24.62 -5.24 12.26
N PRO A 690 -24.99 -4.33 11.36
CA PRO A 690 -24.64 -4.39 9.95
C PRO A 690 -23.37 -5.15 9.52
N PHE A 691 -22.21 -4.58 9.84
CA PHE A 691 -20.90 -5.06 9.41
C PHE A 691 -20.58 -6.43 10.02
N LEU A 692 -21.10 -6.71 11.22
CA LEU A 692 -21.03 -8.03 11.84
C LEU A 692 -21.74 -9.08 10.97
N LYS A 693 -22.96 -8.81 10.51
CA LYS A 693 -23.73 -9.75 9.68
C LYS A 693 -23.07 -10.00 8.34
N GLU A 694 -22.57 -8.95 7.70
CA GLU A 694 -21.83 -9.02 6.43
C GLU A 694 -20.53 -9.82 6.60
N CYS A 695 -19.76 -9.54 7.66
CA CYS A 695 -18.55 -10.30 7.99
C CYS A 695 -18.83 -11.79 8.19
N VAL A 696 -19.91 -12.12 8.92
CA VAL A 696 -20.30 -13.52 9.15
C VAL A 696 -20.68 -14.17 7.83
N TYR A 697 -21.50 -13.51 7.01
CA TYR A 697 -21.89 -13.99 5.69
C TYR A 697 -20.66 -14.29 4.81
N ASP A 698 -19.76 -13.33 4.67
CA ASP A 698 -18.52 -13.45 3.90
C ASP A 698 -17.66 -14.63 4.34
N LEU A 699 -17.53 -14.85 5.65
CA LEU A 699 -16.80 -15.99 6.18
C LEU A 699 -17.49 -17.32 5.89
N CYS A 700 -18.83 -17.37 5.89
CA CYS A 700 -19.54 -18.59 5.55
C CYS A 700 -19.33 -18.95 4.07
N VAL A 701 -19.38 -17.96 3.17
CA VAL A 701 -19.13 -18.19 1.73
C VAL A 701 -17.67 -18.56 1.47
N ALA A 702 -16.74 -17.88 2.13
CA ALA A 702 -15.31 -18.11 1.97
C ALA A 702 -14.76 -19.27 2.83
N HIS A 703 -15.64 -20.06 3.46
CA HIS A 703 -15.28 -21.19 4.32
C HIS A 703 -14.27 -20.83 5.44
N GLY A 704 -14.43 -19.66 6.04
CA GLY A 704 -13.60 -19.15 7.14
C GLY A 704 -12.25 -18.56 6.71
N ASP A 705 -12.08 -18.25 5.43
CA ASP A 705 -10.85 -17.64 4.92
C ASP A 705 -10.46 -16.37 5.69
N ARG A 706 -9.17 -16.27 6.04
CA ARG A 706 -8.66 -15.16 6.85
C ARG A 706 -8.67 -13.85 6.08
N ALA A 707 -8.39 -13.87 4.76
CA ALA A 707 -8.40 -12.65 3.98
C ALA A 707 -9.81 -12.04 3.89
N SER A 708 -10.86 -12.87 3.82
CA SER A 708 -12.25 -12.41 3.95
C SER A 708 -12.54 -11.72 5.29
N LEU A 709 -12.09 -12.29 6.43
CA LEU A 709 -12.21 -11.62 7.73
C LEU A 709 -11.52 -10.24 7.71
N CYS A 710 -10.28 -10.19 7.21
CA CYS A 710 -9.51 -8.96 7.19
C CYS A 710 -10.15 -7.88 6.32
N ARG A 711 -10.78 -8.26 5.21
CA ARG A 711 -11.55 -7.34 4.36
C ARG A 711 -12.76 -6.79 5.11
N ALA A 712 -13.56 -7.65 5.73
CA ALA A 712 -14.75 -7.22 6.47
C ALA A 712 -14.41 -6.27 7.65
N LEU A 713 -13.36 -6.59 8.43
CA LEU A 713 -12.89 -5.71 9.51
C LEU A 713 -12.34 -4.38 8.97
N SER A 714 -11.63 -4.42 7.84
CA SER A 714 -11.11 -3.20 7.19
C SER A 714 -12.23 -2.31 6.66
N ALA A 715 -13.37 -2.87 6.24
CA ALA A 715 -14.53 -2.10 5.78
C ALA A 715 -15.10 -1.24 6.92
N TYR A 716 -15.24 -1.82 8.12
CA TYR A 716 -15.70 -1.07 9.29
C TYR A 716 -14.65 -0.04 9.74
N ALA A 717 -13.37 -0.42 9.79
CA ALA A 717 -12.29 0.51 10.10
C ALA A 717 -12.31 1.75 9.19
N GLN A 718 -12.51 1.53 7.89
CA GLN A 718 -12.61 2.58 6.89
C GLN A 718 -13.85 3.45 7.08
N ALA A 719 -15.01 2.84 7.33
CA ALA A 719 -16.23 3.59 7.59
C ALA A 719 -16.08 4.49 8.83
N CYS A 720 -15.39 4.05 9.87
CA CYS A 720 -15.05 4.89 11.04
C CYS A 720 -14.18 6.09 10.65
N LEU A 721 -13.17 5.88 9.81
CA LEU A 721 -12.31 6.97 9.33
C LEU A 721 -13.09 8.01 8.51
N GLU A 722 -14.13 7.59 7.76
CA GLU A 722 -15.02 8.50 7.03
C GLU A 722 -15.85 9.39 7.96
N PHE A 723 -16.10 8.96 9.20
CA PHE A 723 -16.67 9.79 10.26
C PHE A 723 -15.62 10.64 11.01
N GLY A 724 -14.36 10.59 10.59
CA GLY A 724 -13.24 11.27 11.25
C GLY A 724 -12.77 10.58 12.52
N ILE A 725 -13.10 9.30 12.71
CA ILE A 725 -12.77 8.52 13.90
C ILE A 725 -11.62 7.57 13.58
N SER A 726 -10.46 7.81 14.18
CA SER A 726 -9.31 6.90 14.07
C SER A 726 -9.49 5.66 14.94
N VAL A 727 -9.41 4.49 14.31
CA VAL A 727 -9.50 3.19 14.98
C VAL A 727 -8.10 2.76 15.45
N GLY A 728 -8.02 2.12 16.63
CA GLY A 728 -6.76 1.59 17.16
C GLY A 728 -6.21 0.39 16.36
N ASN A 729 -5.12 -0.22 16.83
CA ASN A 729 -4.50 -1.36 16.17
C ASN A 729 -5.39 -2.62 16.21
N TRP A 730 -6.22 -2.80 15.19
CA TRP A 730 -7.10 -3.97 15.01
C TRP A 730 -6.43 -5.12 14.25
N ARG A 731 -5.41 -4.84 13.42
CA ARG A 731 -4.75 -5.83 12.58
C ARG A 731 -4.00 -6.90 13.36
N LEU A 732 -3.29 -6.51 14.42
CA LEU A 732 -2.54 -7.43 15.27
C LEU A 732 -3.48 -8.44 15.99
N PRO A 733 -4.52 -8.02 16.73
CA PRO A 733 -5.43 -8.98 17.38
C PRO A 733 -6.22 -9.83 16.39
N ALA A 734 -6.53 -9.33 15.18
CA ALA A 734 -7.24 -10.07 14.14
C ALA A 734 -6.35 -11.02 13.31
N SER A 735 -5.02 -10.93 13.46
CA SER A 735 -4.02 -11.60 12.60
C SER A 735 -4.18 -11.23 11.11
N CYS A 736 -4.31 -9.94 10.85
CA CYS A 736 -4.53 -9.35 9.53
C CYS A 736 -3.36 -8.44 9.10
N PRO A 737 -2.14 -8.98 8.90
CA PRO A 737 -0.98 -8.19 8.55
C PRO A 737 -1.16 -7.48 7.21
N LEU A 738 -0.69 -6.24 7.12
CA LEU A 738 -0.64 -5.49 5.88
C LEU A 738 0.79 -5.56 5.32
N SER A 739 0.94 -6.08 4.10
CA SER A 739 2.24 -6.16 3.43
C SER A 739 2.51 -4.89 2.64
N CYS A 740 3.70 -4.33 2.81
CA CYS A 740 4.11 -3.09 2.15
C CYS A 740 5.15 -3.34 1.05
N PRO A 741 5.12 -2.57 -0.05
CA PRO A 741 6.09 -2.71 -1.14
C PRO A 741 7.52 -2.39 -0.66
N ALA A 742 8.52 -2.80 -1.45
CA ALA A 742 9.92 -2.48 -1.16
C ALA A 742 10.12 -0.96 -0.99
N ASN A 743 11.05 -0.58 -0.11
CA ASN A 743 11.33 0.81 0.27
C ASN A 743 10.15 1.55 0.91
N SER A 744 9.27 0.82 1.59
CA SER A 744 8.16 1.38 2.36
C SER A 744 7.96 0.60 3.67
N ARG A 745 7.21 1.18 4.61
CA ARG A 745 6.83 0.53 5.86
C ARG A 745 5.36 0.76 6.17
N TYR A 746 4.77 -0.16 6.91
CA TYR A 746 3.41 -0.02 7.43
C TYR A 746 3.37 1.07 8.50
N GLU A 747 2.37 1.94 8.45
CA GLU A 747 2.03 2.88 9.51
C GLU A 747 0.52 2.91 9.77
N LEU A 748 0.15 2.90 11.05
CA LEU A 748 -1.25 3.03 11.47
C LEU A 748 -1.80 4.44 11.20
N CYS A 749 -0.92 5.45 11.22
CA CYS A 749 -1.26 6.86 11.09
C CYS A 749 -0.22 7.52 10.16
N GLY A 750 -0.32 7.24 8.86
CA GLY A 750 0.49 7.84 7.80
C GLY A 750 -0.17 9.10 7.20
N PRO A 751 0.56 9.89 6.41
CA PRO A 751 -0.01 11.06 5.74
C PRO A 751 -1.13 10.64 4.76
N ALA A 752 -2.25 11.37 4.77
CA ALA A 752 -3.35 11.16 3.81
C ALA A 752 -2.91 11.29 2.34
N CYS A 753 -1.89 12.11 2.09
CA CYS A 753 -1.27 12.25 0.78
C CYS A 753 0.24 12.05 0.92
N PRO A 754 0.76 10.86 0.59
CA PRO A 754 2.20 10.61 0.66
C PRO A 754 2.95 11.41 -0.43
N ALA A 755 4.23 11.67 -0.19
CA ALA A 755 5.12 12.23 -1.21
C ALA A 755 5.14 11.33 -2.45
N SER A 756 5.06 11.94 -3.64
CA SER A 756 4.89 11.21 -4.90
C SER A 756 5.71 11.82 -6.03
N CYS A 757 5.75 11.13 -7.18
CA CYS A 757 6.39 11.66 -8.39
C CYS A 757 5.66 12.83 -9.05
N ASN A 758 4.46 13.20 -8.58
CA ASN A 758 3.70 14.34 -9.09
C ASN A 758 3.08 15.17 -7.94
N PRO A 759 3.90 15.85 -7.12
CA PRO A 759 3.41 16.58 -5.95
C PRO A 759 2.30 17.61 -6.22
N PRO A 760 2.29 18.37 -7.34
CA PRO A 760 1.22 19.32 -7.63
C PRO A 760 -0.17 18.69 -7.82
N ALA A 761 -0.25 17.38 -8.07
CA ALA A 761 -1.52 16.68 -8.22
C ALA A 761 -2.17 16.27 -6.89
N ALA A 762 -1.44 16.36 -5.78
CA ALA A 762 -2.03 16.13 -4.46
C ALA A 762 -2.98 17.27 -4.06
N PRO A 763 -4.05 17.00 -3.29
CA PRO A 763 -4.89 18.05 -2.73
C PRO A 763 -4.09 19.08 -1.92
N SER A 764 -4.47 20.36 -1.96
CA SER A 764 -3.74 21.42 -1.24
C SER A 764 -3.88 21.35 0.29
N ASN A 765 -4.97 20.74 0.77
CA ASN A 765 -5.28 20.60 2.21
C ASN A 765 -4.75 19.30 2.83
N CYS A 766 -3.85 18.56 2.17
CA CYS A 766 -3.36 17.27 2.66
C CYS A 766 -2.80 17.32 4.08
N SER A 767 -2.13 18.40 4.49
CA SER A 767 -1.58 18.56 5.85
C SER A 767 -2.65 18.78 6.93
N ALA A 768 -3.87 19.16 6.54
CA ALA A 768 -5.01 19.34 7.44
C ALA A 768 -5.92 18.10 7.49
N ARG A 769 -5.70 17.09 6.62
CA ARG A 769 -6.48 15.86 6.61
C ARG A 769 -6.02 14.93 7.76
N PRO A 770 -6.95 14.17 8.38
CA PRO A 770 -6.58 13.14 9.35
C PRO A 770 -5.58 12.16 8.74
N CYS A 771 -4.68 11.63 9.57
CA CYS A 771 -3.80 10.56 9.13
C CYS A 771 -4.60 9.30 8.79
N VAL A 772 -4.04 8.47 7.91
CA VAL A 772 -4.67 7.25 7.40
C VAL A 772 -3.72 6.07 7.55
N GLU A 773 -4.28 4.89 7.82
CA GLU A 773 -3.54 3.64 7.86
C GLU A 773 -3.05 3.26 6.45
N GLY A 774 -1.80 2.84 6.30
CA GLY A 774 -1.28 2.37 5.02
C GLY A 774 0.23 2.20 4.98
N CYS A 775 0.77 2.04 3.77
CA CYS A 775 2.21 1.98 3.55
C CYS A 775 2.78 3.36 3.25
N VAL A 776 3.84 3.74 3.96
CA VAL A 776 4.53 5.02 3.79
C VAL A 776 5.93 4.76 3.24
N CYS A 777 6.31 5.48 2.19
CA CYS A 777 7.65 5.37 1.60
C CYS A 777 8.75 5.78 2.59
N LEU A 778 9.87 5.07 2.54
CA LEU A 778 11.05 5.42 3.31
C LEU A 778 11.68 6.72 2.78
N PRO A 779 12.47 7.46 3.61
CA PRO A 779 13.14 8.67 3.17
C PRO A 779 13.97 8.49 1.90
N GLY A 780 13.91 9.44 0.97
CA GLY A 780 14.53 9.37 -0.36
C GLY A 780 13.69 8.66 -1.43
N PHE A 781 12.60 8.00 -1.03
CA PHE A 781 11.65 7.34 -1.92
C PHE A 781 10.30 8.06 -1.91
N VAL A 782 9.59 8.01 -3.04
CA VAL A 782 8.27 8.61 -3.25
C VAL A 782 7.34 7.60 -3.91
N ALA A 783 6.04 7.73 -3.63
CA ALA A 783 5.03 6.85 -4.17
C ALA A 783 4.87 7.05 -5.69
N SER A 784 4.92 5.95 -6.44
CA SER A 784 4.61 5.92 -7.87
C SER A 784 4.30 4.49 -8.30
N GLY A 785 3.13 4.28 -8.93
CA GLY A 785 2.76 2.98 -9.51
C GLY A 785 2.71 1.83 -8.48
N GLY A 786 2.19 2.10 -7.29
CA GLY A 786 2.06 1.11 -6.20
C GLY A 786 3.37 0.75 -5.52
N ALA A 787 4.48 1.39 -5.89
CA ALA A 787 5.81 1.18 -5.31
C ALA A 787 6.37 2.49 -4.74
N CYS A 788 7.41 2.34 -3.92
CA CYS A 788 8.22 3.45 -3.47
C CYS A 788 9.53 3.48 -4.28
N VAL A 789 9.61 4.45 -5.20
CA VAL A 789 10.74 4.62 -6.11
C VAL A 789 11.60 5.78 -5.65
N ALA A 790 12.90 5.77 -5.97
CA ALA A 790 13.76 6.90 -5.64
C ALA A 790 13.22 8.18 -6.31
N ALA A 791 13.20 9.30 -5.59
CA ALA A 791 12.67 10.57 -6.12
C ALA A 791 13.37 11.01 -7.43
N SER A 792 14.66 10.67 -7.57
CA SER A 792 15.42 10.92 -8.80
C SER A 792 14.92 10.13 -10.01
N SER A 793 14.27 8.97 -9.78
CA SER A 793 13.75 8.06 -10.81
C SER A 793 12.35 8.41 -11.31
N CYS A 794 11.74 9.51 -10.83
CA CYS A 794 10.47 9.98 -11.36
C CYS A 794 10.59 10.38 -12.84
N GLY A 795 9.59 9.98 -13.64
CA GLY A 795 9.53 10.22 -15.08
C GLY A 795 8.87 11.55 -15.44
N CYS A 796 7.94 11.51 -16.39
CA CYS A 796 7.35 12.67 -17.04
C CYS A 796 5.95 12.96 -16.49
N ASN A 797 5.49 14.20 -16.61
CA ASN A 797 4.08 14.55 -16.46
C ASN A 797 3.52 14.94 -17.84
N PHE A 798 2.52 14.22 -18.32
CA PHE A 798 1.91 14.43 -19.63
C PHE A 798 0.42 14.69 -19.46
N GLU A 799 -0.03 15.92 -19.70
CA GLU A 799 -1.45 16.32 -19.59
C GLU A 799 -2.04 15.99 -18.21
N GLY A 800 -1.26 16.22 -17.15
CA GLY A 800 -1.69 15.95 -15.77
C GLY A 800 -1.53 14.49 -15.32
N ARG A 801 -1.07 13.61 -16.21
CA ARG A 801 -0.81 12.18 -15.96
C ARG A 801 0.68 11.92 -15.72
N PRO A 802 1.09 11.38 -14.56
CA PRO A 802 2.47 10.97 -14.37
C PRO A 802 2.76 9.63 -15.06
N LEU A 803 3.89 9.59 -15.75
CA LEU A 803 4.38 8.45 -16.52
C LEU A 803 5.77 8.05 -16.03
N ALA A 804 6.03 6.74 -15.96
CA ALA A 804 7.35 6.23 -15.64
C ALA A 804 8.36 6.49 -16.79
N PRO A 805 9.67 6.55 -16.49
CA PRO A 805 10.69 6.59 -17.54
C PRO A 805 10.54 5.44 -18.54
N GLY A 806 10.53 5.76 -19.83
CA GLY A 806 10.32 4.80 -20.93
C GLY A 806 8.87 4.38 -21.18
N GLN A 807 7.91 4.84 -20.37
CA GLN A 807 6.50 4.52 -20.57
C GLN A 807 5.98 5.16 -21.87
N GLU A 808 5.24 4.37 -22.66
CA GLU A 808 4.59 4.81 -23.90
C GLU A 808 3.09 5.02 -23.69
N VAL A 809 2.53 6.03 -24.37
CA VAL A 809 1.10 6.33 -24.43
C VAL A 809 0.69 6.72 -25.85
N TRP A 810 -0.56 6.48 -26.21
CA TRP A 810 -1.14 7.03 -27.43
C TRP A 810 -1.68 8.43 -27.17
N ALA A 811 -1.36 9.37 -28.07
CA ALA A 811 -1.82 10.76 -28.01
C ALA A 811 -3.05 11.03 -28.91
N ASP A 812 -3.64 9.97 -29.46
CA ASP A 812 -4.84 10.00 -30.28
C ASP A 812 -5.62 8.68 -30.14
N GLU A 813 -6.89 8.70 -30.54
CA GLU A 813 -7.81 7.55 -30.46
C GLU A 813 -7.65 6.54 -31.62
N TYR A 814 -6.80 6.85 -32.61
CA TYR A 814 -6.61 6.06 -33.83
C TYR A 814 -5.26 5.32 -33.85
N CYS A 815 -4.51 5.37 -32.76
CA CYS A 815 -3.19 4.76 -32.60
C CYS A 815 -2.18 5.25 -33.67
N ARG A 816 -2.25 6.53 -34.06
CA ARG A 816 -1.41 7.13 -35.12
C ARG A 816 -0.28 8.02 -34.59
N ARG A 817 -0.25 8.29 -33.29
CA ARG A 817 0.73 9.14 -32.63
C ARG A 817 1.08 8.56 -31.27
N ARG A 818 2.31 8.08 -31.16
CA ARG A 818 2.84 7.44 -29.96
C ARG A 818 3.81 8.37 -29.26
N CYS A 819 3.66 8.54 -27.95
CA CYS A 819 4.55 9.36 -27.14
C CYS A 819 5.22 8.51 -26.06
N THR A 820 6.52 8.72 -25.86
CA THR A 820 7.34 7.99 -24.89
C THR A 820 7.96 8.98 -23.91
N CYS A 821 7.93 8.67 -22.61
CA CYS A 821 8.65 9.45 -21.61
C CYS A 821 10.16 9.19 -21.69
N ASP A 822 10.96 10.19 -22.07
CA ASP A 822 12.41 10.08 -22.12
C ASP A 822 13.00 10.08 -20.69
N ALA A 823 13.73 9.01 -20.36
CA ALA A 823 14.29 8.81 -19.02
C ALA A 823 15.37 9.84 -18.65
N ALA A 824 16.11 10.37 -19.62
CA ALA A 824 17.22 11.29 -19.41
C ALA A 824 16.75 12.74 -19.30
N THR A 825 15.85 13.16 -20.19
CA THR A 825 15.35 14.54 -20.23
C THR A 825 14.10 14.76 -19.37
N LYS A 826 13.42 13.68 -18.96
CA LYS A 826 12.12 13.71 -18.28
C LYS A 826 11.05 14.47 -19.08
N GLN A 827 11.14 14.41 -20.41
CA GLN A 827 10.20 15.03 -21.33
C GLN A 827 9.57 14.00 -22.27
N MET A 828 8.36 14.28 -22.73
CA MET A 828 7.67 13.43 -23.69
C MET A 828 8.24 13.61 -25.09
N ARG A 829 8.50 12.49 -25.78
CA ARG A 829 8.87 12.45 -27.19
C ARG A 829 7.78 11.74 -27.97
N CYS A 830 7.16 12.44 -28.91
CA CYS A 830 6.08 11.89 -29.74
C CYS A 830 6.53 11.65 -31.18
N SER A 831 6.06 10.57 -31.77
CA SER A 831 6.27 10.23 -33.18
C SER A 831 4.98 9.71 -33.79
N ASP A 832 4.73 10.08 -35.04
CA ASP A 832 3.61 9.53 -35.80
C ASP A 832 3.91 8.06 -36.20
N THR A 833 2.89 7.23 -36.23
CA THR A 833 2.93 5.81 -36.58
C THR A 833 2.07 5.57 -37.84
N GLN A 834 2.18 4.38 -38.43
CA GLN A 834 1.32 3.98 -39.56
C GLN A 834 -0.07 3.50 -39.11
N GLY A 835 -0.43 3.65 -37.83
CA GLY A 835 -1.59 3.01 -37.23
C GLY A 835 -1.26 1.59 -36.73
N CYS A 836 -2.31 0.80 -36.50
CA CYS A 836 -2.15 -0.57 -36.04
C CYS A 836 -1.61 -1.52 -37.13
N PRO A 837 -0.83 -2.55 -36.74
CA PRO A 837 -0.41 -3.62 -37.64
C PRO A 837 -1.58 -4.29 -38.36
N ALA A 838 -1.29 -4.96 -39.49
CA ALA A 838 -2.29 -5.73 -40.21
C ALA A 838 -2.94 -6.81 -39.31
N GLY A 839 -4.26 -6.95 -39.39
CA GLY A 839 -5.03 -7.87 -38.54
C GLY A 839 -5.36 -7.32 -37.15
N GLU A 840 -4.95 -6.09 -36.82
CA GLU A 840 -5.30 -5.40 -35.59
C GLU A 840 -6.08 -4.10 -35.88
N ARG A 841 -6.91 -3.69 -34.92
CA ARG A 841 -7.67 -2.45 -34.95
C ARG A 841 -7.38 -1.65 -33.68
N CYS A 842 -7.27 -0.33 -33.82
CA CYS A 842 -7.17 0.55 -32.68
C CYS A 842 -8.54 0.59 -31.99
N ARG A 843 -8.59 0.10 -30.75
CA ARG A 843 -9.80 0.11 -29.92
C ARG A 843 -9.43 0.08 -28.46
N VAL A 844 -10.40 0.35 -27.59
CA VAL A 844 -10.24 0.17 -26.15
C VAL A 844 -10.61 -1.27 -25.82
N GLN A 845 -9.70 -2.03 -25.22
CA GLN A 845 -9.98 -3.37 -24.72
C GLN A 845 -9.54 -3.45 -23.26
N ASN A 846 -10.43 -3.90 -22.38
CA ASN A 846 -10.23 -3.85 -20.92
C ASN A 846 -9.84 -2.45 -20.43
N GLY A 847 -10.49 -1.39 -20.94
CA GLY A 847 -10.23 0.00 -20.53
C GLY A 847 -8.86 0.57 -20.91
N LEU A 848 -8.12 -0.09 -21.82
CA LEU A 848 -6.86 0.41 -22.35
C LEU A 848 -6.94 0.55 -23.88
N LEU A 849 -6.50 1.68 -24.41
CA LEU A 849 -6.41 1.93 -25.84
C LEU A 849 -5.13 1.27 -26.39
N GLY A 850 -5.30 0.50 -27.46
CA GLY A 850 -4.19 -0.16 -28.12
C GLY A 850 -4.61 -0.81 -29.43
N CYS A 851 -3.63 -1.45 -30.06
CA CYS A 851 -3.87 -2.27 -31.22
C CYS A 851 -4.23 -3.68 -30.76
N TYR A 852 -5.47 -4.09 -31.01
CA TYR A 852 -6.00 -5.38 -30.62
C TYR A 852 -6.48 -6.16 -31.85
N PRO A 853 -6.45 -7.50 -31.81
CA PRO A 853 -6.89 -8.33 -32.94
C PRO A 853 -8.32 -7.98 -33.37
N ASP A 854 -8.51 -7.67 -34.65
CA ASP A 854 -9.82 -7.31 -35.22
C ASP A 854 -10.83 -8.47 -35.07
N ARG A 855 -10.38 -9.70 -35.32
CA ARG A 855 -11.17 -10.93 -35.18
C ARG A 855 -10.31 -12.09 -34.66
N PHE A 856 -10.96 -13.22 -34.40
CA PHE A 856 -10.27 -14.48 -34.08
C PHE A 856 -10.66 -15.54 -35.10
N GLY A 857 -9.67 -16.27 -35.61
CA GLY A 857 -9.89 -17.47 -36.40
C GLY A 857 -10.09 -18.67 -35.50
N SER A 858 -10.96 -19.60 -35.89
CA SER A 858 -11.17 -20.86 -35.18
C SER A 858 -10.91 -22.04 -36.10
N CYS A 859 -10.08 -22.97 -35.66
CA CYS A 859 -9.85 -24.25 -36.31
C CYS A 859 -10.35 -25.37 -35.39
N GLN A 860 -10.94 -26.40 -35.97
CA GLN A 860 -11.51 -27.53 -35.25
C GLN A 860 -10.95 -28.85 -35.76
N ALA A 861 -10.69 -29.76 -34.84
CA ALA A 861 -10.47 -31.17 -35.10
C ALA A 861 -11.49 -31.95 -34.26
N SER A 862 -12.44 -32.61 -34.90
CA SER A 862 -13.50 -33.37 -34.25
C SER A 862 -13.34 -34.84 -34.59
N GLY A 863 -12.85 -35.64 -33.64
CA GLY A 863 -12.42 -37.01 -33.89
C GLY A 863 -11.08 -37.05 -34.62
N ASP A 864 -10.90 -38.10 -35.40
CA ASP A 864 -10.04 -38.19 -36.58
C ASP A 864 -10.80 -39.13 -37.55
N PRO A 865 -11.34 -38.57 -38.65
CA PRO A 865 -10.54 -37.72 -39.53
C PRO A 865 -10.96 -36.25 -39.73
N HIS A 866 -12.01 -35.73 -39.09
CA HIS A 866 -12.62 -34.45 -39.52
C HIS A 866 -11.88 -33.20 -39.02
N TYR A 867 -11.41 -32.38 -39.96
CA TYR A 867 -10.78 -31.08 -39.71
C TYR A 867 -11.52 -29.94 -40.41
N VAL A 868 -11.58 -28.79 -39.74
CA VAL A 868 -11.99 -27.50 -40.30
C VAL A 868 -10.88 -26.51 -40.03
N THR A 869 -10.24 -25.99 -41.08
CA THR A 869 -9.17 -25.00 -40.98
C THR A 869 -9.68 -23.63 -40.54
N PHE A 870 -8.76 -22.70 -40.27
CA PHE A 870 -9.11 -21.33 -39.90
C PHE A 870 -9.92 -20.57 -40.96
N ASP A 871 -9.72 -20.88 -42.24
CA ASP A 871 -10.44 -20.26 -43.36
C ASP A 871 -11.67 -21.08 -43.81
N GLY A 872 -12.00 -22.14 -43.06
CA GLY A 872 -13.23 -22.93 -43.24
C GLY A 872 -13.11 -24.12 -44.19
N ARG A 873 -11.90 -24.47 -44.65
CA ARG A 873 -11.66 -25.65 -45.47
C ARG A 873 -11.90 -26.92 -44.66
N ARG A 874 -12.89 -27.72 -45.07
CA ARG A 874 -13.15 -29.06 -44.54
C ARG A 874 -12.29 -30.10 -45.25
N PHE A 875 -11.68 -31.00 -44.49
CA PHE A 875 -10.98 -32.18 -45.03
C PHE A 875 -10.91 -33.32 -44.00
N ASP A 876 -10.72 -34.53 -44.52
CA ASP A 876 -10.59 -35.74 -43.71
C ASP A 876 -9.15 -36.27 -43.79
N PHE A 877 -8.49 -36.44 -42.65
CA PHE A 877 -7.15 -37.02 -42.57
C PHE A 877 -7.03 -38.06 -41.46
N MET A 878 -6.72 -39.31 -41.84
CA MET A 878 -6.54 -40.45 -40.92
C MET A 878 -5.07 -40.70 -40.57
N GLY A 879 -4.65 -40.27 -39.38
CA GLY A 879 -3.26 -40.41 -38.95
C GLY A 879 -3.11 -40.66 -37.45
N THR A 880 -2.27 -41.61 -37.05
CA THR A 880 -2.06 -42.00 -35.63
C THR A 880 -0.75 -41.53 -35.02
N CYS A 881 -0.04 -40.62 -35.68
CA CYS A 881 1.17 -40.00 -35.16
C CYS A 881 0.84 -38.71 -34.39
N THR A 882 1.89 -37.97 -33.99
CA THR A 882 1.71 -36.61 -33.48
C THR A 882 1.85 -35.61 -34.62
N TYR A 883 0.85 -34.76 -34.81
CA TYR A 883 0.78 -33.79 -35.89
C TYR A 883 0.79 -32.36 -35.35
N LEU A 884 1.38 -31.45 -36.12
CA LEU A 884 1.23 -30.02 -35.87
C LEU A 884 -0.16 -29.57 -36.32
N LEU A 885 -1.05 -29.34 -35.35
CA LEU A 885 -2.39 -28.84 -35.61
C LEU A 885 -2.31 -27.37 -36.06
N ALA A 886 -1.70 -26.52 -35.25
CA ALA A 886 -1.44 -25.12 -35.56
C ALA A 886 -0.14 -24.66 -34.88
N GLY A 887 0.62 -23.80 -35.53
CA GLY A 887 1.78 -23.16 -34.92
C GLY A 887 2.22 -21.91 -35.65
N SER A 888 3.04 -21.10 -34.99
CA SER A 888 3.69 -19.94 -35.60
C SER A 888 4.83 -20.43 -36.51
N CYS A 889 4.71 -20.22 -37.82
CA CYS A 889 5.65 -20.78 -38.80
C CYS A 889 6.30 -19.73 -39.71
N GLY A 890 5.85 -18.47 -39.64
CA GLY A 890 6.52 -17.32 -40.25
C GLY A 890 7.40 -16.55 -39.26
N GLN A 891 8.45 -15.88 -39.75
CA GLN A 891 9.24 -14.91 -38.96
C GLN A 891 8.56 -13.54 -38.94
N ALA A 892 7.37 -13.44 -38.36
CA ALA A 892 6.83 -12.14 -37.99
C ALA A 892 7.53 -11.71 -36.68
N ALA A 893 8.52 -10.82 -36.78
CA ALA A 893 9.43 -10.44 -35.69
C ALA A 893 8.77 -9.86 -34.42
N GLY A 894 7.44 -9.74 -34.36
CA GLY A 894 6.67 -9.24 -33.22
C GLY A 894 5.64 -10.22 -32.62
N LEU A 895 5.42 -11.41 -33.20
CA LEU A 895 4.39 -12.34 -32.70
C LEU A 895 4.99 -13.44 -31.80
N PRO A 896 4.39 -13.73 -30.63
CA PRO A 896 4.77 -14.88 -29.82
C PRO A 896 4.73 -16.22 -30.59
N ALA A 897 5.78 -17.02 -30.43
CA ALA A 897 5.82 -18.36 -31.01
C ALA A 897 4.99 -19.35 -30.16
N PHE A 898 4.21 -20.20 -30.82
CA PHE A 898 3.51 -21.31 -30.17
C PHE A 898 3.44 -22.54 -31.07
N ARG A 899 3.18 -23.70 -30.47
CA ARG A 899 2.85 -24.95 -31.16
C ARG A 899 1.71 -25.66 -30.47
N VAL A 900 0.72 -26.07 -31.24
CA VAL A 900 -0.38 -26.94 -30.83
C VAL A 900 -0.19 -28.28 -31.53
N LEU A 901 0.09 -29.31 -30.75
CA LEU A 901 0.32 -30.66 -31.23
C LEU A 901 -0.84 -31.55 -30.80
N VAL A 902 -1.35 -32.34 -31.73
CA VAL A 902 -2.36 -33.37 -31.46
C VAL A 902 -1.74 -34.74 -31.66
N GLU A 903 -1.95 -35.62 -30.68
CA GLU A 903 -1.54 -37.01 -30.72
C GLU A 903 -2.79 -37.87 -30.89
N ASN A 904 -2.88 -38.61 -31.98
CA ASN A 904 -4.03 -39.44 -32.32
C ASN A 904 -3.73 -40.92 -32.09
N GLU A 905 -4.75 -41.73 -31.79
CA GLU A 905 -4.64 -43.19 -31.63
C GLU A 905 -5.85 -43.94 -32.20
N HIS A 906 -5.68 -45.21 -32.52
CA HIS A 906 -6.80 -46.12 -32.81
C HIS A 906 -7.49 -46.54 -31.52
N ARG A 907 -8.83 -46.54 -31.51
CA ARG A 907 -9.64 -46.93 -30.36
C ARG A 907 -10.61 -48.05 -30.74
N GLY A 908 -10.23 -49.30 -30.46
CA GLY A 908 -11.05 -50.49 -30.76
C GLY A 908 -11.17 -50.86 -32.25
N SER A 909 -11.03 -49.92 -33.18
CA SER A 909 -11.03 -50.12 -34.64
C SER A 909 -9.79 -49.47 -35.28
N GLN A 910 -9.23 -50.10 -36.31
CA GLN A 910 -8.14 -49.55 -37.14
C GLN A 910 -8.68 -48.66 -38.28
N ARG A 911 -10.00 -48.50 -38.42
CA ARG A 911 -10.65 -47.73 -39.51
C ARG A 911 -10.81 -46.23 -39.20
N VAL A 912 -10.66 -45.84 -37.94
CA VAL A 912 -10.78 -44.44 -37.46
C VAL A 912 -9.74 -44.18 -36.39
N SER A 913 -9.37 -42.92 -36.17
CA SER A 913 -8.53 -42.52 -35.04
C SER A 913 -9.26 -41.52 -34.16
N TYR A 914 -8.76 -41.31 -32.95
CA TYR A 914 -9.26 -40.31 -32.03
C TYR A 914 -8.09 -39.56 -31.42
N THR A 915 -8.28 -38.28 -31.14
CA THR A 915 -7.30 -37.52 -30.36
C THR A 915 -7.13 -38.19 -28.99
N ARG A 916 -5.90 -38.53 -28.63
CA ARG A 916 -5.52 -39.08 -27.32
C ARG A 916 -5.04 -37.97 -26.39
N ALA A 917 -4.22 -37.07 -26.93
CA ALA A 917 -3.58 -36.02 -26.16
C ALA A 917 -3.39 -34.75 -26.99
N LEU A 918 -3.53 -33.63 -26.30
CA LEU A 918 -3.22 -32.29 -26.80
C LEU A 918 -1.97 -31.80 -26.08
N ARG A 919 -1.00 -31.23 -26.81
CA ARG A 919 0.16 -30.56 -26.24
C ARG A 919 0.27 -29.13 -26.77
N VAL A 920 0.30 -28.16 -25.87
CA VAL A 920 0.49 -26.74 -26.17
C VAL A 920 1.86 -26.31 -25.65
N GLU A 921 2.69 -25.77 -26.54
CA GLU A 921 3.99 -25.18 -26.22
C GLU A 921 3.91 -23.66 -26.47
N ALA A 922 3.98 -22.86 -25.42
CA ALA A 922 3.91 -21.39 -25.49
C ALA A 922 4.60 -20.76 -24.27
N ARG A 923 5.21 -19.57 -24.43
CA ARG A 923 5.89 -18.83 -23.33
C ARG A 923 6.92 -19.68 -22.55
N GLY A 924 7.56 -20.64 -23.22
CA GLY A 924 8.53 -21.55 -22.59
C GLY A 924 7.92 -22.68 -21.75
N VAL A 925 6.59 -22.78 -21.66
CA VAL A 925 5.86 -23.79 -20.89
C VAL A 925 5.28 -24.85 -21.83
N LYS A 926 5.31 -26.12 -21.41
CA LYS A 926 4.67 -27.23 -22.12
C LYS A 926 3.48 -27.78 -21.31
N VAL A 927 2.28 -27.56 -21.83
CA VAL A 927 1.05 -28.08 -21.25
C VAL A 927 0.58 -29.29 -22.06
N ALA A 928 0.48 -30.47 -21.45
CA ALA A 928 -0.09 -31.66 -22.06
C ALA A 928 -1.40 -32.07 -21.36
N VAL A 929 -2.47 -32.10 -22.13
CA VAL A 929 -3.82 -32.50 -21.74
C VAL A 929 -4.05 -33.91 -22.31
N ARG A 930 -4.13 -34.90 -21.43
CA ARG A 930 -4.12 -36.34 -21.77
C ARG A 930 -5.41 -37.03 -21.33
N ARG A 931 -6.08 -37.76 -22.23
CA ARG A 931 -7.33 -38.48 -21.93
C ARG A 931 -7.27 -39.34 -20.66
N GLU A 932 -6.11 -39.88 -20.31
CA GLU A 932 -5.88 -40.70 -19.12
C GLU A 932 -6.06 -39.94 -17.79
N TYR A 933 -6.07 -38.61 -17.82
CA TYR A 933 -6.12 -37.77 -16.62
C TYR A 933 -7.24 -36.69 -16.67
N PRO A 934 -8.52 -37.04 -16.77
CA PRO A 934 -9.59 -36.05 -16.77
C PRO A 934 -9.51 -35.11 -15.56
N GLY A 935 -9.58 -33.81 -15.79
CA GLY A 935 -9.47 -32.77 -14.76
C GLY A 935 -8.04 -32.47 -14.26
N ARG A 936 -7.00 -33.13 -14.81
CA ARG A 936 -5.59 -32.92 -14.45
C ARG A 936 -4.69 -32.79 -15.68
N VAL A 937 -3.70 -31.91 -15.64
CA VAL A 937 -2.83 -31.62 -16.79
C VAL A 937 -1.37 -31.85 -16.43
N LEU A 938 -0.55 -32.21 -17.42
CA LEU A 938 0.90 -32.27 -17.27
C LEU A 938 1.49 -30.92 -17.66
N VAL A 939 2.13 -30.22 -16.72
CA VAL A 939 2.86 -28.98 -16.99
C VAL A 939 4.35 -29.27 -16.82
N ASP A 940 5.10 -29.13 -17.91
CA ASP A 940 6.52 -29.50 -18.00
C ASP A 940 6.83 -30.91 -17.48
N GLY A 941 5.89 -31.84 -17.71
CA GLY A 941 5.98 -33.24 -17.31
C GLY A 941 5.47 -33.55 -15.89
N ILE A 942 5.07 -32.54 -15.11
CA ILE A 942 4.54 -32.71 -13.75
C ILE A 942 3.01 -32.67 -13.79
N LEU A 943 2.35 -33.66 -13.17
CA LEU A 943 0.89 -33.73 -13.12
C LEU A 943 0.33 -32.73 -12.11
N GLN A 944 -0.60 -31.87 -12.55
CA GLN A 944 -1.21 -30.79 -11.78
C GLN A 944 -2.74 -30.86 -11.84
N TYR A 945 -3.41 -30.37 -10.79
CA TYR A 945 -4.86 -30.21 -10.76
C TYR A 945 -5.28 -28.88 -11.41
N LEU A 946 -6.46 -28.85 -12.03
CA LEU A 946 -7.06 -27.63 -12.58
C LEU A 946 -7.91 -26.89 -11.52
N PRO A 947 -7.94 -25.55 -11.50
CA PRO A 947 -7.21 -24.64 -12.40
C PRO A 947 -5.72 -24.50 -12.03
N PHE A 948 -4.88 -24.20 -13.02
CA PHE A 948 -3.44 -24.01 -12.87
C PHE A 948 -2.95 -22.80 -13.70
N GLN A 949 -1.91 -22.12 -13.25
CA GLN A 949 -1.27 -21.00 -13.96
C GLN A 949 0.26 -21.20 -14.00
N ALA A 950 0.88 -20.83 -15.13
CA ALA A 950 2.32 -20.88 -15.35
C ALA A 950 2.84 -19.58 -15.97
N ALA A 951 4.16 -19.38 -15.95
CA ALA A 951 4.85 -18.20 -16.50
C ALA A 951 4.20 -16.88 -16.03
N ASP A 952 4.09 -16.71 -14.72
CA ASP A 952 3.48 -15.52 -14.08
C ASP A 952 2.06 -15.20 -14.59
N GLY A 953 1.28 -16.25 -14.86
CA GLY A 953 -0.11 -16.13 -15.33
C GLY A 953 -0.26 -15.93 -16.84
N GLN A 954 0.84 -15.91 -17.61
CA GLN A 954 0.82 -15.81 -19.08
C GLN A 954 0.24 -17.06 -19.73
N VAL A 955 0.27 -18.22 -19.05
CA VAL A 955 -0.40 -19.45 -19.49
C VAL A 955 -1.35 -19.89 -18.38
N GLN A 956 -2.63 -19.94 -18.70
CA GLN A 956 -3.70 -20.34 -17.79
C GLN A 956 -4.34 -21.63 -18.29
N VAL A 957 -4.54 -22.58 -17.38
CA VAL A 957 -5.17 -23.85 -17.69
C VAL A 957 -6.33 -24.06 -16.73
N PHE A 958 -7.54 -24.22 -17.26
CA PHE A 958 -8.74 -24.38 -16.44
C PHE A 958 -9.77 -25.25 -17.15
N ARG A 959 -10.79 -25.68 -16.42
CA ARG A 959 -11.91 -26.45 -16.98
C ARG A 959 -13.07 -25.52 -17.31
N LYS A 960 -13.65 -25.62 -18.50
CA LYS A 960 -14.89 -24.94 -18.90
C LYS A 960 -15.86 -25.98 -19.46
N GLY A 961 -16.91 -26.31 -18.71
CA GLY A 961 -17.79 -27.43 -19.06
C GLY A 961 -17.02 -28.76 -19.05
N GLN A 962 -17.07 -29.50 -20.16
CA GLN A 962 -16.30 -30.75 -20.33
C GLN A 962 -14.86 -30.52 -20.81
N ASP A 963 -14.53 -29.31 -21.26
CA ASP A 963 -13.24 -29.03 -21.88
C ASP A 963 -12.18 -28.61 -20.87
N ALA A 964 -10.96 -29.09 -21.09
CA ALA A 964 -9.77 -28.38 -20.64
C ALA A 964 -9.47 -27.23 -21.59
N VAL A 965 -9.23 -26.04 -21.03
CA VAL A 965 -8.92 -24.81 -21.76
C VAL A 965 -7.51 -24.38 -21.42
N VAL A 966 -6.65 -24.23 -22.43
CA VAL A 966 -5.32 -23.59 -22.34
C VAL A 966 -5.43 -22.21 -22.97
N ARG A 967 -5.25 -21.16 -22.18
CA ARG A 967 -5.33 -19.76 -22.62
C ARG A 967 -4.00 -19.06 -22.39
N THR A 968 -3.58 -18.24 -23.36
CA THR A 968 -2.36 -17.44 -23.28
C THR A 968 -2.65 -15.94 -23.21
N ASP A 969 -1.67 -15.16 -22.76
CA ASP A 969 -1.71 -13.70 -22.68
C ASP A 969 -1.83 -13.01 -24.06
N PHE A 970 -1.33 -13.63 -25.12
CA PHE A 970 -1.43 -13.13 -26.50
C PHE A 970 -2.70 -13.61 -27.24
N GLY A 971 -3.65 -14.22 -26.54
CA GLY A 971 -4.98 -14.52 -27.07
C GLY A 971 -5.15 -15.88 -27.76
N LEU A 972 -4.11 -16.74 -27.81
CA LEU A 972 -4.30 -18.15 -28.19
C LEU A 972 -5.15 -18.85 -27.13
N THR A 973 -6.23 -19.50 -27.57
CA THR A 973 -7.08 -20.36 -26.74
C THR A 973 -7.22 -21.72 -27.39
N VAL A 974 -6.87 -22.79 -26.67
CA VAL A 974 -6.99 -24.17 -27.15
C VAL A 974 -7.87 -24.95 -26.19
N THR A 975 -8.86 -25.68 -26.71
CA THR A 975 -9.74 -26.53 -25.93
C THR A 975 -9.57 -27.99 -26.31
N TYR A 976 -9.72 -28.90 -25.34
CA TYR A 976 -9.82 -30.34 -25.57
C TYR A 976 -10.81 -30.96 -24.59
N ASN A 977 -11.78 -31.71 -25.10
CA ASN A 977 -12.84 -32.35 -24.30
C ASN A 977 -12.41 -33.65 -23.58
N TRP A 978 -11.10 -33.91 -23.49
CA TRP A 978 -10.51 -35.16 -23.00
C TRP A 978 -10.78 -36.40 -23.86
N ASP A 979 -11.43 -36.26 -25.01
CA ASP A 979 -11.88 -37.41 -25.76
C ASP A 979 -11.52 -37.40 -27.25
N ALA A 980 -11.98 -36.39 -27.99
CA ALA A 980 -11.91 -36.40 -29.45
C ALA A 980 -11.95 -35.00 -30.08
N HIS A 981 -12.48 -33.99 -29.38
CA HIS A 981 -12.72 -32.67 -29.94
C HIS A 981 -11.68 -31.67 -29.44
N VAL A 982 -10.96 -31.06 -30.38
CA VAL A 982 -9.99 -29.99 -30.14
C VAL A 982 -10.39 -28.76 -30.94
N THR A 983 -10.39 -27.60 -30.29
CA THR A 983 -10.50 -26.30 -30.99
C THR A 983 -9.27 -25.47 -30.71
N ALA A 984 -8.70 -24.85 -31.74
CA ALA A 984 -7.67 -23.83 -31.62
C ALA A 984 -8.23 -22.50 -32.11
N LYS A 985 -8.22 -21.47 -31.25
CA LYS A 985 -8.65 -20.11 -31.56
C LYS A 985 -7.46 -19.17 -31.50
N VAL A 986 -7.18 -18.47 -32.60
CA VAL A 986 -5.99 -17.63 -32.77
C VAL A 986 -6.39 -16.22 -33.20
N PRO A 987 -5.74 -15.15 -32.72
CA PRO A 987 -6.06 -13.80 -33.14
C PRO A 987 -5.67 -13.49 -34.60
N SER A 988 -6.39 -12.58 -35.27
CA SER A 988 -6.15 -12.16 -36.66
C SER A 988 -4.80 -11.51 -36.93
N SER A 989 -4.07 -11.09 -35.89
CA SER A 989 -2.67 -10.65 -36.02
C SER A 989 -1.74 -11.78 -36.50
N TYR A 990 -2.15 -13.04 -36.38
CA TYR A 990 -1.42 -14.20 -36.90
C TYR A 990 -1.82 -14.60 -38.34
N ALA A 991 -2.73 -13.87 -38.98
CA ALA A 991 -3.19 -14.19 -40.33
C ALA A 991 -2.00 -14.27 -41.32
N GLY A 992 -1.87 -15.39 -42.03
CA GLY A 992 -0.75 -15.68 -42.94
C GLY A 992 0.58 -16.02 -42.26
N ALA A 993 0.67 -15.98 -40.93
CA ALA A 993 1.86 -16.35 -40.14
C ALA A 993 1.77 -17.76 -39.53
N LEU A 994 0.62 -18.43 -39.69
CA LEU A 994 0.37 -19.77 -39.18
C LEU A 994 0.73 -20.86 -40.18
N CYS A 995 0.95 -22.06 -39.66
CA CYS A 995 0.95 -23.28 -40.45
C CYS A 995 0.51 -24.49 -39.61
N GLY A 996 0.34 -25.63 -40.28
CA GLY A 996 -0.12 -26.88 -39.69
C GLY A 996 -1.37 -27.40 -40.41
N LEU A 997 -2.00 -28.40 -39.79
CA LEU A 997 -3.26 -28.96 -40.29
C LEU A 997 -4.41 -27.95 -40.34
N CYS A 998 -4.34 -26.87 -39.56
CA CYS A 998 -5.33 -25.80 -39.53
C CYS A 998 -5.17 -24.73 -40.61
N GLY A 999 -4.22 -24.89 -41.54
CA GLY A 999 -4.00 -23.91 -42.61
C GLY A 999 -3.21 -22.68 -42.17
N ASN A 1000 -3.29 -21.61 -42.96
CA ASN A 1000 -2.46 -20.40 -42.78
C ASN A 1000 -3.24 -19.17 -42.27
N PHE A 1001 -4.57 -19.24 -42.23
CA PHE A 1001 -5.46 -18.19 -41.74
C PHE A 1001 -5.38 -16.87 -42.53
N ASN A 1002 -5.26 -16.93 -43.86
CA ASN A 1002 -5.17 -15.75 -44.72
C ASN A 1002 -6.52 -15.34 -45.35
N GLY A 1003 -7.58 -16.12 -45.12
CA GLY A 1003 -8.92 -15.92 -45.67
C GLY A 1003 -9.21 -16.68 -46.96
N ASP A 1004 -8.28 -17.49 -47.48
CA ASP A 1004 -8.46 -18.29 -48.69
C ASP A 1004 -8.45 -19.81 -48.39
N PRO A 1005 -9.63 -20.47 -48.30
CA PRO A 1005 -9.68 -21.91 -48.03
C PRO A 1005 -9.09 -22.78 -49.16
N ALA A 1006 -8.79 -22.22 -50.33
CA ALA A 1006 -8.21 -22.98 -51.43
C ALA A 1006 -6.72 -23.31 -51.24
N ASP A 1007 -6.01 -22.54 -50.40
CA ASP A 1007 -4.56 -22.70 -50.17
C ASP A 1007 -4.21 -23.34 -48.82
N ASP A 1008 -5.22 -23.69 -48.03
CA ASP A 1008 -5.08 -24.26 -46.69
C ASP A 1008 -4.39 -25.63 -46.66
N LEU A 1009 -4.41 -26.39 -47.76
CA LEU A 1009 -3.75 -27.68 -47.87
C LEU A 1009 -2.27 -27.54 -48.30
N ALA A 1010 -1.59 -26.52 -47.78
CA ALA A 1010 -0.18 -26.25 -48.03
C ALA A 1010 0.74 -27.28 -47.36
N LEU A 1011 1.70 -27.82 -48.10
CA LEU A 1011 2.69 -28.75 -47.56
C LEU A 1011 3.73 -28.03 -46.70
N ARG A 1012 4.27 -28.72 -45.69
CA ARG A 1012 5.37 -28.19 -44.83
C ARG A 1012 6.58 -27.67 -45.62
N GLY A 1013 6.89 -28.28 -46.76
CA GLY A 1013 8.00 -27.87 -47.65
C GLY A 1013 7.65 -26.78 -48.66
N GLY A 1014 6.43 -26.24 -48.63
CA GLY A 1014 5.89 -25.34 -49.64
C GLY A 1014 5.10 -26.06 -50.74
N GLY A 1015 4.22 -25.31 -51.41
CA GLY A 1015 3.30 -25.83 -52.44
C GLY A 1015 2.01 -26.44 -51.87
N GLN A 1016 1.07 -26.78 -52.76
CA GLN A 1016 -0.24 -27.34 -52.39
C GLN A 1016 -0.24 -28.87 -52.50
N ALA A 1017 -0.88 -29.54 -51.54
CA ALA A 1017 -1.02 -30.99 -51.54
C ALA A 1017 -2.02 -31.46 -52.61
N ALA A 1018 -1.76 -32.64 -53.21
CA ALA A 1018 -2.68 -33.24 -54.17
C ALA A 1018 -3.98 -33.77 -53.52
N ASN A 1019 -3.90 -34.19 -52.25
CA ASN A 1019 -5.03 -34.69 -51.47
C ASN A 1019 -4.76 -34.53 -49.95
N ALA A 1020 -5.78 -34.79 -49.14
CA ALA A 1020 -5.70 -34.66 -47.68
C ALA A 1020 -4.67 -35.61 -47.03
N LEU A 1021 -4.46 -36.80 -47.59
CA LEU A 1021 -3.45 -37.75 -47.10
C LEU A 1021 -2.02 -37.19 -47.26
N ALA A 1022 -1.70 -36.66 -48.44
CA ALA A 1022 -0.40 -36.03 -48.70
C ALA A 1022 -0.19 -34.79 -47.82
N PHE A 1023 -1.25 -33.99 -47.65
CA PHE A 1023 -1.24 -32.82 -46.77
C PHE A 1023 -0.91 -33.22 -45.32
N GLY A 1024 -1.70 -34.11 -44.72
CA GLY A 1024 -1.54 -34.45 -43.30
C GLY A 1024 -0.23 -35.17 -43.00
N LYS A 1025 0.28 -36.02 -43.91
CA LYS A 1025 1.61 -36.62 -43.80
C LYS A 1025 2.73 -35.58 -43.73
N SER A 1026 2.61 -34.47 -44.46
CA SER A 1026 3.61 -33.41 -44.45
C SER A 1026 3.71 -32.68 -43.10
N TRP A 1027 2.64 -32.72 -42.29
CA TRP A 1027 2.54 -32.05 -41.00
C TRP A 1027 2.84 -32.93 -39.79
N GLN A 1028 3.30 -34.18 -40.00
CA GLN A 1028 3.79 -35.05 -38.93
C GLN A 1028 4.95 -34.37 -38.16
N ALA A 1029 4.81 -34.27 -36.83
CA ALA A 1029 5.77 -33.61 -35.96
C ALA A 1029 6.63 -34.62 -35.18
N GLU A 1030 6.04 -35.71 -34.70
CA GLU A 1030 6.74 -36.77 -33.95
C GLU A 1030 6.29 -38.15 -34.44
N THR A 1031 7.24 -39.07 -34.66
CA THR A 1031 6.97 -40.45 -35.05
C THR A 1031 6.88 -41.34 -33.81
N ARG A 1032 5.85 -42.18 -33.73
CA ARG A 1032 5.70 -43.20 -32.67
C ARG A 1032 5.80 -44.61 -33.26
N PRO A 1033 6.30 -45.60 -32.49
CA PRO A 1033 6.27 -47.00 -32.91
C PRO A 1033 4.85 -47.45 -33.25
N GLY A 1034 4.65 -47.91 -34.49
CA GLY A 1034 3.34 -48.39 -34.97
C GLY A 1034 2.37 -47.30 -35.44
N CYS A 1035 2.76 -46.03 -35.47
CA CYS A 1035 1.91 -44.98 -36.06
C CYS A 1035 2.03 -44.92 -37.59
N GLY A 1036 0.97 -44.50 -38.26
CA GLY A 1036 0.91 -44.35 -39.72
C GLY A 1036 -0.21 -43.42 -40.16
N ALA A 1037 -0.32 -43.21 -41.47
CA ALA A 1037 -1.42 -42.46 -42.08
C ALA A 1037 -1.97 -43.21 -43.29
N ALA A 1038 -3.29 -43.34 -43.34
CA ALA A 1038 -4.03 -44.08 -44.36
C ALA A 1038 -5.01 -43.16 -45.10
N GLU A 1039 -5.46 -43.59 -46.28
CA GLU A 1039 -6.57 -42.91 -46.95
C GLU A 1039 -7.83 -43.01 -46.06
N PRO A 1040 -8.66 -41.95 -46.00
CA PRO A 1040 -9.95 -42.00 -45.32
C PRO A 1040 -10.78 -43.21 -45.80
N GLY A 1041 -11.49 -43.86 -44.89
CA GLY A 1041 -12.34 -45.02 -45.22
C GLY A 1041 -13.42 -44.67 -46.25
N ASP A 1042 -13.63 -45.53 -47.24
CA ASP A 1042 -14.67 -45.31 -48.25
C ASP A 1042 -16.07 -45.54 -47.65
N CYS A 1043 -16.95 -44.54 -47.77
CA CYS A 1043 -18.38 -44.62 -47.47
C CYS A 1043 -19.18 -44.47 -48.77
N PRO A 1044 -19.49 -45.58 -49.47
CA PRO A 1044 -20.22 -45.54 -50.73
C PRO A 1044 -21.62 -44.95 -50.52
N LYS A 1045 -22.00 -43.99 -51.37
CA LYS A 1045 -23.32 -43.30 -51.36
C LYS A 1045 -23.55 -42.40 -50.14
N LEU A 1046 -22.50 -41.82 -49.55
CA LEU A 1046 -22.59 -40.86 -48.44
C LEU A 1046 -23.67 -39.79 -48.67
N ASP A 1047 -23.71 -39.16 -49.84
CA ASP A 1047 -24.68 -38.09 -50.15
C ASP A 1047 -26.14 -38.59 -50.07
N THR A 1048 -26.38 -39.83 -50.49
CA THR A 1048 -27.71 -40.46 -50.40
C THR A 1048 -28.06 -40.79 -48.95
N LEU A 1049 -27.11 -41.28 -48.16
CA LEU A 1049 -27.31 -41.58 -46.74
C LEU A 1049 -27.57 -40.29 -45.94
N VAL A 1050 -26.86 -39.20 -46.24
CA VAL A 1050 -27.09 -37.88 -45.65
C VAL A 1050 -28.50 -37.39 -45.96
N ALA A 1051 -28.93 -37.45 -47.22
CA ALA A 1051 -30.28 -37.05 -47.63
C ALA A 1051 -31.37 -37.87 -46.90
N GLN A 1052 -31.17 -39.18 -46.75
CA GLN A 1052 -32.10 -40.05 -46.01
C GLN A 1052 -32.19 -39.68 -44.52
N GLN A 1053 -31.04 -39.41 -43.90
CA GLN A 1053 -30.97 -39.06 -42.48
C GLN A 1053 -31.64 -37.71 -42.22
N LEU A 1054 -31.36 -36.70 -43.05
CA LEU A 1054 -32.04 -35.39 -43.03
C LEU A 1054 -33.56 -35.52 -43.15
N GLN A 1055 -34.04 -36.37 -44.06
CA GLN A 1055 -35.48 -36.60 -44.23
C GLN A 1055 -36.12 -37.33 -43.04
N SER A 1056 -35.41 -38.28 -42.44
CA SER A 1056 -35.91 -39.08 -41.32
C SER A 1056 -35.99 -38.31 -40.00
N LYS A 1057 -35.16 -37.26 -39.85
CA LYS A 1057 -34.99 -36.46 -38.61
C LYS A 1057 -34.57 -37.29 -37.38
N LYS A 1058 -34.12 -38.52 -37.59
CA LYS A 1058 -33.65 -39.44 -36.54
C LYS A 1058 -32.14 -39.61 -36.64
N GLU A 1059 -31.53 -40.15 -35.59
CA GLU A 1059 -30.08 -40.38 -35.51
C GLU A 1059 -29.27 -39.13 -35.88
N CYS A 1060 -28.51 -39.13 -36.98
CA CYS A 1060 -27.72 -37.97 -37.41
C CYS A 1060 -28.60 -36.82 -37.92
N GLY A 1061 -29.78 -37.13 -38.46
CA GLY A 1061 -30.72 -36.14 -38.97
C GLY A 1061 -31.30 -35.21 -37.89
N ILE A 1062 -31.23 -35.60 -36.62
CA ILE A 1062 -31.72 -34.77 -35.50
C ILE A 1062 -30.95 -33.44 -35.39
N LEU A 1063 -29.68 -33.41 -35.85
CA LEU A 1063 -28.83 -32.22 -35.87
C LEU A 1063 -29.43 -31.09 -36.71
N ALA A 1064 -30.18 -31.43 -37.76
CA ALA A 1064 -30.78 -30.50 -38.71
C ALA A 1064 -32.32 -30.43 -38.61
N ASP A 1065 -32.93 -31.03 -37.59
CA ASP A 1065 -34.40 -30.97 -37.44
C ASP A 1065 -34.83 -29.58 -36.94
N PRO A 1066 -35.57 -28.78 -37.74
CA PRO A 1066 -35.98 -27.43 -37.35
C PRO A 1066 -36.93 -27.38 -36.14
N SER A 1067 -37.51 -28.52 -35.75
CA SER A 1067 -38.31 -28.65 -34.52
C SER A 1067 -37.59 -29.44 -33.42
N GLY A 1068 -36.34 -29.81 -33.67
CA GLY A 1068 -35.52 -30.65 -32.80
C GLY A 1068 -34.86 -29.89 -31.65
N PRO A 1069 -34.00 -30.59 -30.89
CA PRO A 1069 -33.36 -30.02 -29.72
C PRO A 1069 -32.31 -28.95 -30.05
N PHE A 1070 -31.85 -28.88 -31.30
CA PHE A 1070 -30.84 -27.94 -31.79
C PHE A 1070 -31.42 -26.80 -32.65
N ARG A 1071 -32.74 -26.59 -32.65
CA ARG A 1071 -33.39 -25.61 -33.54
C ARG A 1071 -32.85 -24.19 -33.42
N GLU A 1072 -32.53 -23.74 -32.21
CA GLU A 1072 -31.98 -22.39 -31.98
C GLU A 1072 -30.54 -22.28 -32.50
N CYS A 1073 -29.85 -23.40 -32.70
CA CYS A 1073 -28.50 -23.47 -33.25
C CYS A 1073 -28.47 -23.20 -34.76
N HIS A 1074 -29.55 -23.45 -35.50
CA HIS A 1074 -29.53 -23.39 -36.97
C HIS A 1074 -29.37 -21.97 -37.52
N HIS A 1075 -29.68 -20.98 -36.70
CA HIS A 1075 -29.45 -19.57 -37.03
C HIS A 1075 -27.99 -19.14 -36.82
N THR A 1076 -27.21 -19.91 -36.05
CA THR A 1076 -25.82 -19.58 -35.69
C THR A 1076 -24.80 -20.54 -36.30
N LEU A 1077 -25.17 -21.80 -36.52
CA LEU A 1077 -24.33 -22.86 -37.08
C LEU A 1077 -25.11 -23.64 -38.14
N ASP A 1078 -24.46 -23.87 -39.29
CA ASP A 1078 -25.01 -24.74 -40.33
C ASP A 1078 -24.88 -26.22 -39.91
N PRO A 1079 -25.99 -26.96 -39.71
CA PRO A 1079 -25.95 -28.35 -39.31
C PRO A 1079 -25.48 -29.30 -40.43
N GLN A 1080 -25.47 -28.87 -41.70
CA GLN A 1080 -25.21 -29.76 -42.85
C GLN A 1080 -23.87 -30.49 -42.74
N GLY A 1081 -22.82 -29.78 -42.33
CA GLY A 1081 -21.50 -30.37 -42.12
C GLY A 1081 -21.51 -31.42 -41.01
N ALA A 1082 -22.08 -31.09 -39.85
CA ALA A 1082 -22.16 -32.00 -38.72
C ALA A 1082 -23.01 -33.26 -39.00
N VAL A 1083 -24.09 -33.11 -39.78
CA VAL A 1083 -24.88 -34.25 -40.26
C VAL A 1083 -24.03 -35.13 -41.17
N ARG A 1084 -23.30 -34.55 -42.13
CA ARG A 1084 -22.44 -35.30 -43.04
C ARG A 1084 -21.37 -36.08 -42.28
N ASP A 1085 -20.68 -35.44 -41.35
CA ASP A 1085 -19.62 -36.02 -40.52
C ASP A 1085 -20.20 -37.19 -39.68
N CYS A 1086 -21.35 -36.97 -39.02
CA CYS A 1086 -22.06 -38.02 -38.29
C CYS A 1086 -22.41 -39.23 -39.16
N VAL A 1087 -22.99 -39.00 -40.35
CA VAL A 1087 -23.39 -40.08 -41.26
C VAL A 1087 -22.17 -40.83 -41.79
N TYR A 1088 -21.08 -40.12 -42.05
CA TYR A 1088 -19.81 -40.71 -42.46
C TYR A 1088 -19.25 -41.64 -41.38
N ASP A 1089 -19.17 -41.19 -40.13
CA ASP A 1089 -18.69 -42.01 -39.02
C ASP A 1089 -19.55 -43.25 -38.79
N ARG A 1090 -20.88 -43.11 -38.88
CA ARG A 1090 -21.82 -44.22 -38.78
C ARG A 1090 -21.68 -45.23 -39.93
N CYS A 1091 -21.32 -44.76 -41.11
CA CYS A 1091 -21.08 -45.60 -42.27
C CYS A 1091 -19.81 -46.46 -42.12
N LEU A 1092 -18.76 -45.90 -41.52
CA LEU A 1092 -17.51 -46.61 -41.27
C LEU A 1092 -17.59 -47.57 -40.06
N LEU A 1093 -18.45 -47.26 -39.09
CA LEU A 1093 -18.67 -48.05 -37.87
C LEU A 1093 -20.15 -48.44 -37.70
N PRO A 1094 -20.71 -49.28 -38.60
CA PRO A 1094 -22.12 -49.65 -38.55
C PRO A 1094 -22.44 -50.41 -37.25
N GLY A 1095 -23.56 -50.04 -36.63
CA GLY A 1095 -24.06 -50.69 -35.40
C GLY A 1095 -23.48 -50.16 -34.08
N GLN A 1096 -22.51 -49.25 -34.10
CA GLN A 1096 -22.00 -48.60 -32.88
C GLN A 1096 -22.78 -47.33 -32.57
N SER A 1097 -23.18 -47.14 -31.31
CA SER A 1097 -23.88 -45.94 -30.81
C SER A 1097 -22.92 -44.80 -30.45
N GLY A 1098 -21.66 -45.10 -30.13
CA GLY A 1098 -20.64 -44.11 -29.75
C GLY A 1098 -20.47 -42.98 -30.78
N PRO A 1099 -20.19 -43.27 -32.06
CA PRO A 1099 -19.96 -42.23 -33.06
C PRO A 1099 -21.16 -41.30 -33.28
N LEU A 1100 -22.39 -41.83 -33.17
CA LEU A 1100 -23.59 -41.00 -33.19
C LEU A 1100 -23.58 -40.01 -32.01
N CYS A 1101 -23.35 -40.51 -30.80
CA CYS A 1101 -23.37 -39.69 -29.60
C CYS A 1101 -22.24 -38.66 -29.54
N ASP A 1102 -21.06 -39.00 -30.06
CA ASP A 1102 -19.92 -38.09 -30.15
C ASP A 1102 -20.20 -36.95 -31.12
N ALA A 1103 -20.82 -37.24 -32.28
CA ALA A 1103 -21.22 -36.21 -33.23
C ALA A 1103 -22.33 -35.29 -32.67
N LEU A 1104 -23.34 -35.86 -32.00
CA LEU A 1104 -24.38 -35.09 -31.33
C LEU A 1104 -23.82 -34.21 -30.21
N ALA A 1105 -22.91 -34.74 -29.40
CA ALA A 1105 -22.26 -34.00 -28.32
C ALA A 1105 -21.37 -32.88 -28.85
N SER A 1106 -20.63 -33.13 -29.93
CA SER A 1106 -19.76 -32.14 -30.56
C SER A 1106 -20.56 -30.97 -31.13
N TYR A 1107 -21.68 -31.25 -31.83
CA TYR A 1107 -22.55 -30.19 -32.33
C TYR A 1107 -23.27 -29.43 -31.21
N ALA A 1108 -23.71 -30.13 -30.15
CA ALA A 1108 -24.27 -29.50 -28.97
C ALA A 1108 -23.29 -28.52 -28.32
N ALA A 1109 -22.03 -28.94 -28.15
CA ALA A 1109 -20.97 -28.11 -27.59
C ALA A 1109 -20.66 -26.90 -28.48
N ALA A 1110 -20.56 -27.08 -29.80
CA ALA A 1110 -20.37 -25.99 -30.75
C ALA A 1110 -21.54 -24.99 -30.68
N CYS A 1111 -22.78 -25.47 -30.61
CA CYS A 1111 -23.97 -24.63 -30.50
C CYS A 1111 -24.00 -23.81 -29.21
N GLN A 1112 -23.72 -24.44 -28.07
CA GLN A 1112 -23.61 -23.74 -26.79
C GLN A 1112 -22.46 -22.73 -26.80
N ALA A 1113 -21.34 -23.05 -27.45
CA ALA A 1113 -20.22 -22.12 -27.63
C ALA A 1113 -20.58 -20.92 -28.52
N ALA A 1114 -21.51 -21.10 -29.45
CA ALA A 1114 -22.10 -20.04 -30.28
C ALA A 1114 -23.24 -19.26 -29.57
N GLY A 1115 -23.51 -19.54 -28.30
CA GLY A 1115 -24.50 -18.82 -27.49
C GLY A 1115 -25.96 -19.24 -27.74
N ALA A 1116 -26.19 -20.26 -28.56
CA ALA A 1116 -27.55 -20.75 -28.84
C ALA A 1116 -28.00 -21.79 -27.81
N ALA A 1117 -29.30 -21.78 -27.49
CA ALA A 1117 -29.87 -22.71 -26.52
C ALA A 1117 -29.97 -24.13 -27.12
N VAL A 1118 -29.49 -25.11 -26.35
CA VAL A 1118 -29.64 -26.53 -26.68
C VAL A 1118 -30.67 -27.15 -25.74
N HIS A 1119 -31.73 -27.71 -26.32
CA HIS A 1119 -32.75 -28.42 -25.56
C HIS A 1119 -32.32 -29.85 -25.25
N PRO A 1120 -32.95 -30.52 -24.26
CA PRO A 1120 -32.63 -31.89 -23.91
C PRO A 1120 -32.66 -32.83 -25.12
N TRP A 1121 -31.52 -33.41 -25.47
CA TRP A 1121 -31.37 -34.33 -26.60
C TRP A 1121 -30.94 -35.75 -26.17
N ARG A 1122 -30.50 -35.92 -24.92
CA ARG A 1122 -30.15 -37.23 -24.33
C ARG A 1122 -31.38 -37.86 -23.70
N SER A 1123 -31.62 -39.14 -23.97
CA SER A 1123 -32.76 -39.90 -23.43
C SER A 1123 -32.34 -41.32 -23.02
N GLU A 1124 -33.25 -42.09 -22.41
CA GLU A 1124 -33.00 -43.52 -22.10
C GLU A 1124 -32.73 -44.36 -23.37
N GLU A 1125 -33.19 -43.88 -24.53
CA GLU A 1125 -33.08 -44.56 -25.82
C GLU A 1125 -31.97 -43.97 -26.72
N LEU A 1126 -31.50 -42.75 -26.43
CA LEU A 1126 -30.49 -42.03 -27.21
C LEU A 1126 -29.37 -41.50 -26.31
N CYS A 1127 -28.17 -42.05 -26.47
CA CYS A 1127 -26.94 -41.64 -25.78
C CYS A 1127 -27.00 -41.75 -24.24
N ARG A 1128 -27.56 -42.87 -23.76
CA ARG A 1128 -27.76 -43.20 -22.34
C ARG A 1128 -26.48 -43.21 -21.49
N GLU A 1129 -25.35 -43.67 -22.05
CA GLU A 1129 -24.06 -43.78 -21.33
C GLU A 1129 -23.39 -42.43 -21.02
N TYR A 1130 -23.92 -41.33 -21.57
CA TYR A 1130 -23.38 -39.98 -21.37
C TYR A 1130 -24.25 -39.15 -20.40
N ARG A 1131 -25.00 -39.78 -19.47
CA ARG A 1131 -25.95 -39.07 -18.58
C ARG A 1131 -25.37 -38.62 -17.23
N GLU A 1132 -24.07 -38.84 -16.97
CA GLU A 1132 -23.36 -38.45 -15.74
C GLU A 1132 -22.48 -37.20 -15.89
#